data_AF-A0A7X8UTN5-F1
#
_entry.id   AF-A0A7X8UTN5-F1
#
_cell.length_a   1.000
_cell.length_b   1.000
_cell.length_c   1.000
_cell.angle_alpha   90.00
_cell.angle_beta   90.00
_cell.angle_gamma   90.00
#
_symmetry.space_group_name_H-M   'P 1'
#
loop_
_entity.id
_entity.type
_entity.pdbx_description
1 polymer ?
#
loop_
_entity_poly.entity_id
_entity_poly.type
_entity_poly.pdbx_seq_one_letter_code
_entity_poly.pdbx_strand_id
1 'polypeptide(L)'
;MSTLETRGQYVIERLEAQRRSSWVQVSALLGAATCITLAAALQAPINRQREELELTMHSNIYKDLPPEYAWVSAVGATFRGLAVDILWNKAENLKQEGKYFQSHQLAKWICTIQPRFPAVWDFQAWNLSYNISVGTHTAPERWQWVYNGIRLLRDEGIPNNPRSIALYHRLAWIWFHKVGGITDDFHWDYKRQWAATMETLLGAPPAAVSDHEVVEWFRPVAEAPDRLDEVIQQRPGVAELVSRLNDLNINVHAGTSVDRIEHPLEKSFFLPYTVYNRSRMLRGLLVQPPAEQEREHELHVFFETAPPADFAALLAYLRAKVLREQYKMDPKFMFEISDRLVAGQKLPIDWRTPWAQSLYWGLYGAKQAGGVTNIKPFDLLATDRIALFSLADMMKNGRLLFRLNPEKPMQSFITLMPDTRFIEAWHQKYLEYGPRHSEAEEEDAQAGRVTAEILRDGHVNNLHLAIIALYFEGKKEQANRYLRFLADNYPDPFTRKPKWFYTMGLDDFIKYELQDYLDHLPGVRILCYQQMRQAYLNLANGMDAEFYEAIESIKYLHEQYEKSQEGDFIGRQRLPPLVRLWAEALADLVLDSSLPLPLRSAVWILEAQHNEVRQWSYDDIAPALMAECEREGLVFEKAFPVPEGMEAFRAANPRMAQPDDARKEREQRLRGQEGVLGPGQLRDR
;
A
#
# COMPACT_ATOMS: atom_id res chain seq x y z
N MET A 1 -93.07 51.07 5.22
CA MET A 1 -92.43 50.42 6.38
C MET A 1 -91.64 49.16 6.00
N SER A 2 -92.12 48.28 5.10
CA SER A 2 -91.42 47.01 4.78
C SER A 2 -90.06 47.10 4.06
N THR A 3 -89.73 48.22 3.41
CA THR A 3 -88.43 48.44 2.71
C THR A 3 -87.32 48.97 3.62
N LEU A 4 -87.66 49.54 4.77
CA LEU A 4 -86.70 50.01 5.78
C LEU A 4 -86.28 48.87 6.72
N GLU A 5 -87.20 47.98 7.08
CA GLU A 5 -86.92 46.77 7.86
C GLU A 5 -85.97 45.82 7.11
N THR A 6 -86.19 45.59 5.81
CA THR A 6 -85.29 44.75 4.98
C THR A 6 -83.88 45.32 4.83
N ARG A 7 -83.72 46.66 4.79
CA ARG A 7 -82.38 47.30 4.75
C ARG A 7 -81.66 47.21 6.10
N GLY A 8 -82.38 47.33 7.21
CA GLY A 8 -81.80 47.16 8.55
C GLY A 8 -81.29 45.74 8.78
N GLN A 9 -82.06 44.75 8.36
CA GLN A 9 -81.70 43.33 8.46
C GLN A 9 -80.46 42.98 7.63
N TYR A 10 -80.38 43.50 6.39
CA TYR A 10 -79.21 43.34 5.53
C TYR A 10 -77.91 43.90 6.14
N VAL A 11 -77.99 45.06 6.80
CA VAL A 11 -76.81 45.67 7.46
C VAL A 11 -76.35 44.84 8.67
N ILE A 12 -77.30 44.31 9.46
CA ILE A 12 -76.99 43.44 10.60
C ILE A 12 -76.35 42.14 10.13
N GLU A 13 -76.93 41.46 9.13
CA GLU A 13 -76.37 40.23 8.55
C GLU A 13 -74.97 40.46 7.95
N ARG A 14 -74.74 41.61 7.31
CA ARG A 14 -73.42 41.97 6.76
C ARG A 14 -72.38 42.20 7.87
N LEU A 15 -72.76 42.85 8.97
CA LEU A 15 -71.88 43.06 10.13
C LEU A 15 -71.56 41.75 10.86
N GLU A 16 -72.54 40.85 10.99
CA GLU A 16 -72.32 39.50 11.54
C GLU A 16 -71.43 38.65 10.63
N ALA A 17 -71.62 38.71 9.31
CA ALA A 17 -70.77 38.03 8.35
C ALA A 17 -69.32 38.55 8.38
N GLN A 18 -69.12 39.87 8.49
CA GLN A 18 -67.79 40.46 8.67
C GLN A 18 -67.14 40.02 9.99
N ARG A 19 -67.87 40.04 11.12
CA ARG A 19 -67.35 39.54 12.40
C ARG A 19 -66.96 38.06 12.33
N ARG A 20 -67.80 37.20 11.73
CA ARG A 20 -67.49 35.78 11.52
C ARG A 20 -66.25 35.61 10.64
N SER A 21 -66.11 36.40 9.57
CA SER A 21 -64.92 36.39 8.71
C SER A 21 -63.65 36.81 9.46
N SER A 22 -63.70 37.86 10.28
CA SER A 22 -62.57 38.29 11.11
C SER A 22 -62.19 37.23 12.14
N TRP A 23 -63.14 36.55 12.77
CA TRP A 23 -62.86 35.44 13.69
C TRP A 23 -62.23 34.23 13.01
N VAL A 24 -62.64 33.91 11.78
CA VAL A 24 -62.01 32.86 10.96
C VAL A 24 -60.58 33.26 10.60
N GLN A 25 -60.34 34.51 10.20
CA GLN A 25 -58.99 35.01 9.89
C GLN A 25 -58.07 35.00 11.11
N VAL A 26 -58.55 35.47 12.27
CA VAL A 26 -57.78 35.46 13.53
C VAL A 26 -57.47 34.02 13.96
N SER A 27 -58.45 33.12 13.90
CA SER A 27 -58.24 31.70 14.21
C SER A 27 -57.24 31.04 13.25
N ALA A 28 -57.31 31.37 11.95
CA ALA A 28 -56.36 30.86 10.97
C ALA A 28 -54.93 31.40 11.20
N LEU A 29 -54.80 32.69 11.55
CA LEU A 29 -53.51 33.30 11.90
C LEU A 29 -52.93 32.70 13.18
N LEU A 30 -53.75 32.49 14.21
CA LEU A 30 -53.33 31.83 15.45
C LEU A 30 -52.94 30.37 15.19
N GLY A 31 -53.70 29.66 14.35
CA GLY A 31 -53.35 28.31 13.91
C GLY A 31 -52.02 28.27 13.18
N ALA A 32 -51.80 29.17 12.22
CA ALA A 32 -50.54 29.29 11.50
C ALA A 32 -49.37 29.63 12.43
N ALA A 33 -49.54 30.61 13.32
CA ALA A 33 -48.53 30.98 14.32
C ALA A 33 -48.18 29.81 15.25
N THR A 34 -49.20 29.03 15.66
CA THR A 34 -49.01 27.83 16.48
C THR A 34 -48.22 26.77 15.73
N CYS A 35 -48.56 26.48 14.47
CA CYS A 35 -47.83 25.53 13.62
C CYS A 35 -46.37 25.96 13.40
N ILE A 36 -46.12 27.24 13.13
CA ILE A 36 -44.76 27.78 12.95
C ILE A 36 -43.96 27.67 14.25
N THR A 37 -44.57 28.01 15.38
CA THR A 37 -43.92 27.95 16.70
C THR A 37 -43.58 26.51 17.08
N LEU A 38 -44.49 25.56 16.85
CA LEU A 38 -44.24 24.14 17.07
C LEU A 38 -43.15 23.60 16.14
N ALA A 39 -43.17 23.98 14.85
CA ALA A 39 -42.12 23.59 13.91
C ALA A 39 -40.74 24.14 14.34
N ALA A 40 -40.67 25.40 14.78
CA ALA A 40 -39.44 26.01 15.29
C ALA A 40 -38.95 25.33 16.58
N ALA A 41 -39.85 24.98 17.50
CA ALA A 41 -39.51 24.28 18.74
C ALA A 41 -39.01 22.85 18.48
N LEU A 42 -39.56 22.16 17.47
CA LEU A 42 -39.12 20.82 17.07
C LEU A 42 -37.83 20.83 16.24
N GLN A 43 -37.45 21.96 15.64
CA GLN A 43 -36.28 22.04 14.76
C GLN A 43 -34.97 21.68 15.48
N ALA A 44 -34.74 22.20 16.68
CA ALA A 44 -33.52 21.94 17.46
C ALA A 44 -33.37 20.47 17.90
N PRO A 45 -34.38 19.82 18.52
CA PRO A 45 -34.29 18.40 18.87
C PRO A 45 -34.19 17.51 17.63
N ILE A 46 -34.90 17.83 16.52
CA ILE A 46 -34.73 17.11 15.25
C ILE A 46 -33.30 17.26 14.72
N ASN A 47 -32.71 18.45 14.79
CA ASN A 47 -31.33 18.66 14.35
C ASN A 47 -30.31 17.92 15.24
N ARG A 48 -30.51 17.93 16.56
CA ARG A 48 -29.67 17.14 17.49
C ARG A 48 -29.80 15.64 17.20
N GLN A 49 -31.01 15.14 17.01
CA GLN A 49 -31.22 13.74 16.60
C GLN A 49 -30.58 13.45 15.24
N ARG A 50 -30.60 14.39 14.30
CA ARG A 50 -29.88 14.24 13.03
C ARG A 50 -28.37 14.19 13.24
N GLU A 51 -27.79 14.91 14.19
CA GLU A 51 -26.37 14.79 14.53
C GLU A 51 -26.07 13.43 15.19
N GLU A 52 -26.84 13.06 16.21
CA GLU A 52 -26.69 11.80 16.96
C GLU A 52 -26.87 10.55 16.08
N LEU A 53 -27.82 10.60 15.15
CA LEU A 53 -28.06 9.54 14.16
C LEU A 53 -27.16 9.66 12.93
N GLU A 54 -26.20 10.59 12.93
CA GLU A 54 -25.29 10.86 11.82
C GLU A 54 -26.04 11.06 10.48
N LEU A 55 -27.13 11.83 10.49
CA LEU A 55 -27.93 12.27 9.33
C LEU A 55 -27.53 13.68 8.81
N THR A 56 -26.51 14.32 9.40
CA THR A 56 -25.99 15.63 8.97
C THR A 56 -25.14 15.56 7.71
N MET A 57 -25.46 16.33 6.66
CA MET A 57 -24.68 16.29 5.40
C MET A 57 -23.34 17.01 5.54
N HIS A 58 -22.26 16.43 5.03
CA HIS A 58 -20.95 17.11 4.96
C HIS A 58 -20.80 17.94 3.67
N SER A 59 -21.54 17.61 2.60
CA SER A 59 -21.62 18.42 1.38
C SER A 59 -22.60 19.59 1.56
N ASN A 60 -22.28 20.75 0.97
CA ASN A 60 -23.17 21.90 0.97
C ASN A 60 -23.73 22.13 -0.43
N ILE A 61 -24.90 21.54 -0.67
CA ILE A 61 -25.62 21.59 -1.95
C ILE A 61 -25.78 23.04 -2.48
N TYR A 62 -25.88 24.05 -1.60
CA TYR A 62 -26.02 25.46 -2.00
C TYR A 62 -24.72 26.12 -2.45
N LYS A 63 -23.56 25.64 -1.97
CA LYS A 63 -22.25 26.16 -2.37
C LYS A 63 -21.64 25.39 -3.53
N ASP A 64 -21.95 24.10 -3.62
CA ASP A 64 -21.21 23.15 -4.45
C ASP A 64 -21.88 22.90 -5.82
N LEU A 65 -23.13 23.32 -6.02
CA LEU A 65 -23.85 23.20 -7.29
C LEU A 65 -23.87 24.53 -8.08
N PRO A 66 -23.79 24.49 -9.42
CA PRO A 66 -24.04 25.65 -10.27
C PRO A 66 -25.45 26.23 -10.07
N PRO A 67 -25.65 27.54 -10.32
CA PRO A 67 -26.95 28.19 -10.17
C PRO A 67 -28.09 27.51 -10.94
N GLU A 68 -27.81 26.96 -12.13
CA GLU A 68 -28.78 26.21 -12.95
C GLU A 68 -29.29 24.91 -12.30
N TYR A 69 -28.58 24.40 -11.28
CA TYR A 69 -28.97 23.22 -10.50
C TYR A 69 -29.35 23.55 -9.05
N ALA A 70 -29.27 24.81 -8.64
CA ALA A 70 -29.61 25.24 -7.27
C ALA A 70 -31.08 24.97 -6.89
N TRP A 71 -31.96 24.87 -7.90
CA TRP A 71 -33.38 24.50 -7.70
C TRP A 71 -33.56 23.08 -7.15
N VAL A 72 -32.58 22.18 -7.32
CA VAL A 72 -32.60 20.80 -6.78
C VAL A 72 -32.67 20.78 -5.25
N SER A 73 -32.20 21.85 -4.60
CA SER A 73 -32.35 22.08 -3.16
C SER A 73 -33.72 22.67 -2.79
N ALA A 74 -34.35 23.43 -3.68
CA ALA A 74 -35.55 24.22 -3.43
C ALA A 74 -36.86 23.44 -3.66
N VAL A 75 -36.89 22.48 -4.59
CA VAL A 75 -38.13 21.81 -5.03
C VAL A 75 -38.40 20.48 -4.30
N GLY A 76 -37.54 20.09 -3.35
CA GLY A 76 -37.73 18.90 -2.50
C GLY A 76 -37.24 17.58 -3.12
N ALA A 77 -37.40 16.47 -2.39
CA ALA A 77 -36.79 15.18 -2.70
C ALA A 77 -37.23 14.57 -4.05
N THR A 78 -38.46 14.82 -4.50
CA THR A 78 -39.05 14.18 -5.69
C THR A 78 -38.35 14.54 -6.99
N PHE A 79 -37.88 15.78 -7.15
CA PHE A 79 -37.20 16.21 -8.37
C PHE A 79 -35.69 15.93 -8.39
N ARG A 80 -35.11 15.53 -7.25
CA ARG A 80 -33.69 15.15 -7.17
C ARG A 80 -33.39 13.94 -8.05
N GLY A 81 -34.29 12.96 -8.11
CA GLY A 81 -34.13 11.76 -8.95
C GLY A 81 -34.02 12.10 -10.44
N LEU A 82 -34.96 12.90 -10.96
CA LEU A 82 -34.95 13.32 -12.37
C LEU A 82 -33.70 14.15 -12.73
N ALA A 83 -33.29 15.06 -11.84
CA ALA A 83 -32.08 15.85 -12.05
C ALA A 83 -30.83 14.95 -12.11
N VAL A 84 -30.75 13.96 -11.23
CA VAL A 84 -29.69 12.95 -11.22
C VAL A 84 -29.67 12.15 -12.51
N ASP A 85 -30.81 11.65 -13.01
CA ASP A 85 -30.88 10.88 -14.26
C ASP A 85 -30.39 11.69 -15.48
N ILE A 86 -30.78 12.98 -15.55
CA ILE A 86 -30.31 13.89 -16.60
C ILE A 86 -28.78 14.10 -16.51
N LEU A 87 -28.26 14.32 -15.30
CA LEU A 87 -26.83 14.49 -15.07
C LEU A 87 -26.06 13.22 -15.43
N TRP A 88 -26.58 12.04 -15.11
CA TRP A 88 -25.99 10.75 -15.49
C TRP A 88 -25.87 10.59 -16.99
N ASN A 89 -26.96 10.84 -17.73
CA ASN A 89 -26.97 10.74 -19.19
C ASN A 89 -25.93 11.70 -19.81
N LYS A 90 -25.90 12.95 -19.35
CA LYS A 90 -24.89 13.93 -19.79
C LYS A 90 -23.46 13.49 -19.45
N ALA A 91 -23.23 13.00 -18.24
CA ALA A 91 -21.90 12.55 -17.80
C ALA A 91 -21.41 11.36 -18.63
N GLU A 92 -22.30 10.42 -18.96
CA GLU A 92 -22.00 9.27 -19.80
C GLU A 92 -21.68 9.68 -21.24
N ASN A 93 -22.47 10.57 -21.85
CA ASN A 93 -22.19 11.08 -23.20
C ASN A 93 -20.83 11.79 -23.26
N LEU A 94 -20.53 12.67 -22.29
CA LEU A 94 -19.23 13.33 -22.19
C LEU A 94 -18.08 12.34 -22.05
N LYS A 95 -18.27 11.25 -21.28
CA LYS A 95 -17.28 10.18 -21.14
C LYS A 95 -17.03 9.48 -22.47
N GLN A 96 -18.09 9.14 -23.22
CA GLN A 96 -17.99 8.50 -24.54
C GLN A 96 -17.31 9.41 -25.57
N GLU A 97 -17.48 10.73 -25.45
CA GLU A 97 -16.79 11.74 -26.25
C GLU A 97 -15.31 11.99 -25.82
N GLY A 98 -14.81 11.30 -24.80
CA GLY A 98 -13.45 11.50 -24.26
C GLY A 98 -13.29 12.77 -23.41
N LYS A 99 -14.37 13.47 -23.09
CA LYS A 99 -14.36 14.71 -22.28
C LYS A 99 -14.38 14.39 -20.78
N TYR A 100 -13.37 13.67 -20.30
CA TYR A 100 -13.32 13.08 -18.97
C TYR A 100 -13.41 14.10 -17.82
N PHE A 101 -12.76 15.27 -17.94
CA PHE A 101 -12.85 16.32 -16.91
C PHE A 101 -14.27 16.86 -16.73
N GLN A 102 -14.98 17.09 -17.84
CA GLN A 102 -16.37 17.58 -17.80
C GLN A 102 -17.31 16.50 -17.28
N SER A 103 -17.11 15.25 -17.71
CA SER A 103 -17.84 14.09 -17.17
C SER A 103 -17.66 13.98 -15.64
N HIS A 104 -16.42 14.11 -15.16
CA HIS A 104 -16.12 14.08 -13.73
C HIS A 104 -16.74 15.25 -12.94
N GLN A 105 -16.83 16.45 -13.54
CA GLN A 105 -17.50 17.58 -12.90
C GLN A 105 -19.00 17.28 -12.67
N LEU A 106 -19.68 16.70 -13.65
CA LEU A 106 -21.06 16.26 -13.49
C LEU A 106 -21.19 15.13 -12.46
N ALA A 107 -20.25 14.18 -12.44
CA ALA A 107 -20.18 13.14 -11.42
C ALA A 107 -20.08 13.70 -10.00
N LYS A 108 -19.25 14.74 -9.78
CA LYS A 108 -19.15 15.41 -8.48
C LYS A 108 -20.50 16.05 -8.07
N TRP A 109 -21.24 16.63 -9.03
CA TRP A 109 -22.58 17.14 -8.75
C TRP A 109 -23.58 16.04 -8.40
N ILE A 110 -23.54 14.90 -9.08
CA ILE A 110 -24.37 13.73 -8.75
C ILE A 110 -24.11 13.29 -7.30
N CYS A 111 -22.84 13.12 -6.91
CA CYS A 111 -22.45 12.80 -5.54
C CYS A 111 -22.94 13.86 -4.53
N THR A 112 -22.83 15.14 -4.89
CA THR A 112 -23.28 16.27 -4.06
C THR A 112 -24.80 16.26 -3.84
N ILE A 113 -25.58 15.87 -4.86
CA ILE A 113 -27.06 15.78 -4.79
C ILE A 113 -27.50 14.55 -3.97
N GLN A 114 -26.72 13.46 -3.99
CA GLN A 114 -27.01 12.20 -3.32
C GLN A 114 -25.93 11.79 -2.29
N PRO A 115 -25.60 12.65 -1.30
CA PRO A 115 -24.42 12.43 -0.47
C PRO A 115 -24.53 11.20 0.42
N ARG A 116 -25.75 10.80 0.79
CA ARG A 116 -26.05 9.65 1.66
C ARG A 116 -26.36 8.37 0.90
N PHE A 117 -26.04 8.29 -0.39
CA PHE A 117 -26.26 7.09 -1.18
C PHE A 117 -24.92 6.45 -1.59
N PRO A 118 -24.40 5.48 -0.81
CA PRO A 118 -23.08 4.89 -1.03
C PRO A 118 -22.83 4.39 -2.46
N ALA A 119 -23.84 3.81 -3.11
CA ALA A 119 -23.71 3.26 -4.45
C ALA A 119 -23.25 4.30 -5.50
N VAL A 120 -23.61 5.58 -5.33
CA VAL A 120 -23.18 6.66 -6.24
C VAL A 120 -21.69 6.93 -6.06
N TRP A 121 -21.21 7.00 -4.82
CA TRP A 121 -19.79 7.19 -4.52
C TRP A 121 -18.94 6.01 -4.99
N ASP A 122 -19.40 4.79 -4.74
CA ASP A 122 -18.78 3.56 -5.25
C ASP A 122 -18.65 3.63 -6.78
N PHE A 123 -19.76 3.83 -7.48
CA PHE A 123 -19.75 3.89 -8.94
C PHE A 123 -18.78 4.96 -9.46
N GLN A 124 -18.85 6.19 -8.93
CA GLN A 124 -18.03 7.27 -9.47
C GLN A 124 -16.54 7.04 -9.20
N ALA A 125 -16.19 6.48 -8.04
CA ALA A 125 -14.82 6.10 -7.74
C ALA A 125 -14.32 4.97 -8.65
N TRP A 126 -15.17 3.98 -8.92
CA TRP A 126 -14.87 2.92 -9.89
C TRP A 126 -14.70 3.48 -11.30
N ASN A 127 -15.59 4.37 -11.73
CA ASN A 127 -15.56 4.97 -13.06
C ASN A 127 -14.26 5.77 -13.28
N LEU A 128 -13.81 6.53 -12.28
CA LEU A 128 -12.51 7.20 -12.32
C LEU A 128 -11.34 6.21 -12.36
N SER A 129 -11.35 5.24 -11.44
CA SER A 129 -10.22 4.33 -11.25
C SER A 129 -10.08 3.27 -12.33
N TYR A 130 -11.16 2.85 -12.98
CA TYR A 130 -11.17 1.73 -13.93
C TYR A 130 -11.58 2.13 -15.34
N ASN A 131 -12.62 2.95 -15.52
CA ASN A 131 -13.16 3.21 -16.85
C ASN A 131 -12.47 4.39 -17.53
N ILE A 132 -12.30 5.51 -16.81
CA ILE A 132 -11.66 6.71 -17.34
C ILE A 132 -10.14 6.51 -17.39
N SER A 133 -9.54 5.97 -16.32
CA SER A 133 -8.08 5.80 -16.24
C SER A 133 -7.53 4.98 -17.42
N VAL A 134 -8.19 3.88 -17.81
CA VAL A 134 -7.70 3.03 -18.92
C VAL A 134 -7.79 3.71 -20.29
N GLY A 135 -8.62 4.74 -20.44
CA GLY A 135 -8.71 5.57 -21.64
C GLY A 135 -7.55 6.55 -21.81
N THR A 136 -6.66 6.67 -20.82
CA THR A 136 -5.50 7.59 -20.86
C THR A 136 -4.21 6.88 -21.29
N HIS A 137 -3.20 7.64 -21.70
CA HIS A 137 -2.01 7.10 -22.38
C HIS A 137 -0.68 7.33 -21.64
N THR A 138 -0.67 8.07 -20.53
CA THR A 138 0.55 8.35 -19.77
C THR A 138 0.40 7.94 -18.30
N ALA A 139 1.49 7.50 -17.67
CA ALA A 139 1.49 7.09 -16.27
C ALA A 139 1.00 8.20 -15.31
N PRO A 140 1.47 9.46 -15.44
CA PRO A 140 1.02 10.55 -14.56
C PRO A 140 -0.48 10.83 -14.68
N GLU A 141 -1.00 10.90 -15.90
CA GLU A 141 -2.42 11.15 -16.16
C GLU A 141 -3.28 9.97 -15.65
N ARG A 142 -2.85 8.74 -15.93
CA ARG A 142 -3.58 7.55 -15.49
C ARG A 142 -3.61 7.45 -13.96
N TRP A 143 -2.48 7.68 -13.30
CA TRP A 143 -2.40 7.74 -11.84
C TRP A 143 -3.29 8.84 -11.27
N GLN A 144 -3.35 10.03 -11.90
CA GLN A 144 -4.23 11.10 -11.45
C GLN A 144 -5.69 10.64 -11.36
N TRP A 145 -6.20 9.92 -12.37
CA TRP A 145 -7.56 9.38 -12.33
C TRP A 145 -7.77 8.27 -11.29
N VAL A 146 -6.80 7.35 -11.17
CA VAL A 146 -6.83 6.30 -10.13
C VAL A 146 -6.85 6.92 -8.73
N TYR A 147 -5.94 7.85 -8.47
CA TYR A 147 -5.83 8.52 -7.18
C TYR A 147 -7.04 9.43 -6.91
N ASN A 148 -7.62 10.06 -7.92
CA ASN A 148 -8.88 10.80 -7.77
C ASN A 148 -10.04 9.89 -7.34
N GLY A 149 -10.11 8.65 -7.84
CA GLY A 149 -11.11 7.68 -7.36
C GLY A 149 -10.91 7.28 -5.90
N ILE A 150 -9.65 7.06 -5.49
CA ILE A 150 -9.27 6.80 -4.09
C ILE A 150 -9.68 7.98 -3.20
N ARG A 151 -9.32 9.20 -3.61
CA ARG A 151 -9.64 10.44 -2.88
C ARG A 151 -11.13 10.71 -2.82
N LEU A 152 -11.88 10.46 -3.88
CA LEU A 152 -13.34 10.64 -3.88
C LEU A 152 -13.99 9.80 -2.79
N LEU A 153 -13.58 8.54 -2.59
CA LEU A 153 -14.09 7.71 -1.50
C LEU A 153 -13.58 8.18 -0.14
N ARG A 154 -12.26 8.37 -0.02
CA ARG A 154 -11.58 8.66 1.25
C ARG A 154 -11.93 10.03 1.82
N ASP A 155 -11.94 11.05 0.97
CA ASP A 155 -12.05 12.46 1.35
C ASP A 155 -13.52 12.94 1.37
N GLU A 156 -14.42 12.30 0.62
CA GLU A 156 -15.81 12.76 0.47
C GLU A 156 -16.86 11.65 0.71
N GLY A 157 -16.74 10.50 0.05
CA GLY A 157 -17.75 9.43 0.10
C GLY A 157 -17.92 8.79 1.49
N ILE A 158 -16.82 8.37 2.10
CA ILE A 158 -16.77 7.77 3.44
C ILE A 158 -17.19 8.79 4.51
N PRO A 159 -16.69 10.05 4.52
CA PRO A 159 -17.18 11.06 5.47
C PRO A 159 -18.69 11.29 5.40
N ASN A 160 -19.30 11.21 4.21
CA ASN A 160 -20.77 11.29 4.08
C ASN A 160 -21.49 9.98 4.44
N ASN A 161 -20.80 8.84 4.50
CA ASN A 161 -21.38 7.53 4.76
C ASN A 161 -20.47 6.70 5.71
N PRO A 162 -20.19 7.17 6.93
CA PRO A 162 -19.09 6.67 7.76
C PRO A 162 -19.27 5.22 8.22
N ARG A 163 -20.50 4.70 8.21
CA ARG A 163 -20.84 3.31 8.57
C ARG A 163 -21.06 2.40 7.36
N SER A 164 -20.80 2.88 6.14
CA SER A 164 -20.95 2.07 4.93
C SER A 164 -19.71 1.21 4.69
N ILE A 165 -19.75 -0.03 5.18
CA ILE A 165 -18.66 -0.99 4.99
C ILE A 165 -18.30 -1.20 3.50
N ALA A 166 -19.28 -1.11 2.61
CA ALA A 166 -19.09 -1.23 1.17
C ALA A 166 -18.14 -0.16 0.59
N LEU A 167 -18.16 1.08 1.10
CA LEU A 167 -17.25 2.13 0.63
C LEU A 167 -15.81 1.89 1.08
N TYR A 168 -15.62 1.44 2.33
CA TYR A 168 -14.29 1.04 2.82
C TYR A 168 -13.76 -0.16 2.04
N HIS A 169 -14.59 -1.17 1.80
CA HIS A 169 -14.24 -2.30 0.94
C HIS A 169 -13.86 -1.82 -0.47
N ARG A 170 -14.62 -0.91 -1.09
CA ARG A 170 -14.27 -0.38 -2.41
C ARG A 170 -12.92 0.33 -2.39
N LEU A 171 -12.67 1.16 -1.39
CA LEU A 171 -11.39 1.85 -1.22
C LEU A 171 -10.23 0.84 -1.07
N ALA A 172 -10.41 -0.17 -0.23
CA ALA A 172 -9.48 -1.26 -0.06
C ALA A 172 -9.25 -2.05 -1.36
N TRP A 173 -10.32 -2.29 -2.14
CA TRP A 173 -10.26 -2.99 -3.42
C TRP A 173 -9.47 -2.22 -4.47
N ILE A 174 -9.64 -0.90 -4.56
CA ILE A 174 -8.85 -0.07 -5.50
C ILE A 174 -7.37 -0.16 -5.15
N TRP A 175 -7.01 -0.05 -3.86
CA TRP A 175 -5.63 -0.25 -3.42
C TRP A 175 -5.10 -1.64 -3.76
N PHE A 176 -5.86 -2.68 -3.41
CA PHE A 176 -5.47 -4.07 -3.63
C PHE A 176 -5.32 -4.39 -5.13
N HIS A 177 -6.38 -4.20 -5.89
CA HIS A 177 -6.48 -4.71 -7.26
C HIS A 177 -5.90 -3.72 -8.28
N LYS A 178 -6.28 -2.43 -8.21
CA LYS A 178 -5.88 -1.45 -9.23
C LYS A 178 -4.43 -0.98 -9.02
N VAL A 179 -4.03 -0.74 -7.78
CA VAL A 179 -2.66 -0.30 -7.45
C VAL A 179 -1.74 -1.49 -7.18
N GLY A 180 -2.16 -2.43 -6.34
CA GLY A 180 -1.37 -3.62 -5.95
C GLY A 180 -1.31 -4.70 -7.01
N GLY A 181 -2.40 -4.96 -7.72
CA GLY A 181 -2.48 -5.98 -8.77
C GLY A 181 -1.57 -5.72 -9.97
N ILE A 182 -1.57 -6.68 -10.89
CA ILE A 182 -0.70 -6.70 -12.08
C ILE A 182 -1.45 -6.51 -13.40
N THR A 183 -2.74 -6.24 -13.35
CA THR A 183 -3.64 -6.23 -14.51
C THR A 183 -3.64 -4.92 -15.30
N ASP A 184 -3.12 -3.83 -14.73
CA ASP A 184 -2.97 -2.54 -15.43
C ASP A 184 -1.53 -2.33 -15.87
N ASP A 185 -1.30 -1.96 -17.13
CA ASP A 185 0.04 -1.75 -17.69
C ASP A 185 0.90 -0.72 -16.93
N PHE A 186 0.27 0.27 -16.26
CA PHE A 186 0.98 1.28 -15.47
C PHE A 186 1.04 0.95 -13.96
N HIS A 187 0.70 -0.27 -13.56
CA HIS A 187 0.62 -0.65 -12.14
C HIS A 187 1.92 -0.37 -11.37
N TRP A 188 3.09 -0.49 -12.02
CA TRP A 188 4.37 -0.20 -11.39
C TRP A 188 4.57 1.27 -11.08
N ASP A 189 4.08 2.16 -11.95
CA ASP A 189 4.19 3.61 -11.74
C ASP A 189 3.31 4.06 -10.57
N TYR A 190 2.14 3.45 -10.40
CA TYR A 190 1.28 3.70 -9.24
C TYR A 190 1.99 3.30 -7.93
N LYS A 191 2.59 2.10 -7.91
CA LYS A 191 3.36 1.60 -6.75
C LYS A 191 4.53 2.51 -6.43
N ARG A 192 5.30 2.96 -7.43
CA ARG A 192 6.42 3.90 -7.25
C ARG A 192 5.97 5.25 -6.73
N GLN A 193 4.91 5.81 -7.32
CA GLN A 193 4.38 7.10 -6.92
C GLN A 193 3.87 7.05 -5.48
N TRP A 194 3.14 6.00 -5.10
CA TRP A 194 2.66 5.83 -3.74
C TRP A 194 3.79 5.59 -2.73
N ALA A 195 4.73 4.72 -3.06
CA ALA A 195 5.89 4.47 -2.22
C ALA A 195 6.72 5.74 -1.99
N ALA A 196 6.91 6.55 -3.04
CA ALA A 196 7.57 7.84 -2.94
C ALA A 196 6.83 8.80 -2.02
N THR A 197 5.50 8.88 -2.15
CA THR A 197 4.65 9.71 -1.30
C THR A 197 4.79 9.31 0.18
N MET A 198 4.66 8.02 0.49
CA MET A 198 4.75 7.52 1.86
C MET A 198 6.19 7.60 2.42
N GLU A 199 7.22 7.36 1.62
CA GLU A 199 8.62 7.52 2.05
C GLU A 199 8.98 8.98 2.31
N THR A 200 8.50 9.90 1.47
CA THR A 200 8.71 11.34 1.68
C THR A 200 8.09 11.78 3.01
N LEU A 201 6.87 11.31 3.29
CA LEU A 201 6.16 11.64 4.53
C LEU A 201 6.78 10.95 5.76
N LEU A 202 6.86 9.62 5.76
CA LEU A 202 7.21 8.81 6.92
C LEU A 202 8.72 8.60 7.08
N GLY A 203 9.49 8.79 6.02
CA GLY A 203 10.86 8.30 5.93
C GLY A 203 10.92 6.81 5.56
N ALA A 204 12.10 6.34 5.16
CA ALA A 204 12.36 4.93 4.98
C ALA A 204 12.32 4.22 6.36
N PRO A 205 11.64 3.06 6.49
CA PRO A 205 11.75 2.24 7.69
C PRO A 205 13.21 1.91 8.00
N PRO A 206 13.60 1.80 9.28
CA PRO A 206 14.96 1.43 9.63
C PRO A 206 15.27 0.02 9.09
N ALA A 207 16.47 -0.11 8.51
CA ALA A 207 17.03 -1.37 8.01
C ALA A 207 18.01 -1.95 9.05
N ALA A 208 18.31 -3.25 8.98
CA ALA A 208 19.23 -3.95 9.88
C ALA A 208 18.87 -3.89 11.38
N VAL A 209 17.59 -3.80 11.71
CA VAL A 209 17.10 -3.80 13.09
C VAL A 209 16.00 -4.84 13.29
N SER A 210 15.70 -5.20 14.54
CA SER A 210 14.65 -6.18 14.84
C SER A 210 13.26 -5.71 14.43
N ASP A 211 12.34 -6.64 14.19
CA ASP A 211 10.93 -6.36 13.92
C ASP A 211 10.30 -5.42 14.98
N HIS A 212 10.67 -5.63 16.24
CA HIS A 212 10.25 -4.77 17.34
C HIS A 212 10.74 -3.34 17.14
N GLU A 213 12.01 -3.14 16.82
CA GLU A 213 12.57 -1.79 16.59
C GLU A 213 11.94 -1.09 15.38
N VAL A 214 11.62 -1.82 14.30
CA VAL A 214 10.89 -1.25 13.15
C VAL A 214 9.50 -0.76 13.56
N VAL A 215 8.76 -1.54 14.38
CA VAL A 215 7.44 -1.13 14.87
C VAL A 215 7.56 0.07 15.82
N GLU A 216 8.50 0.03 16.76
CA GLU A 216 8.72 1.11 17.73
C GLU A 216 9.18 2.42 17.08
N TRP A 217 9.88 2.36 15.93
CA TRP A 217 10.24 3.55 15.16
C TRP A 217 9.01 4.38 14.74
N PHE A 218 7.86 3.74 14.51
CA PHE A 218 6.62 4.43 14.17
C PHE A 218 5.84 4.94 15.39
N ARG A 219 6.10 4.41 16.60
CA ARG A 219 5.38 4.79 17.84
C ARG A 219 5.32 6.30 18.07
N PRO A 220 6.40 7.10 17.92
CA PRO A 220 6.32 8.54 18.14
C PRO A 220 5.27 9.23 17.26
N VAL A 221 5.08 8.75 16.02
CA VAL A 221 4.03 9.27 15.11
C VAL A 221 2.64 8.86 15.59
N ALA A 222 2.49 7.62 16.06
CA ALA A 222 1.24 7.11 16.61
C ALA A 222 0.80 7.86 17.87
N GLU A 223 1.74 8.15 18.77
CA GLU A 223 1.50 8.78 20.07
C GLU A 223 1.57 10.31 20.02
N ALA A 224 1.90 10.90 18.86
CA ALA A 224 1.99 12.35 18.71
C ALA A 224 0.66 13.04 19.07
N PRO A 225 0.70 14.11 19.89
CA PRO A 225 -0.47 14.93 20.20
C PRO A 225 -1.23 15.41 18.96
N ASP A 226 -2.52 15.71 19.11
CA ASP A 226 -3.35 16.17 17.99
C ASP A 226 -3.13 17.66 17.67
N ARG A 227 -2.64 18.43 18.66
CA ARG A 227 -2.45 19.87 18.56
C ARG A 227 -0.99 20.26 18.81
N LEU A 228 -0.46 21.17 17.98
CA LEU A 228 0.91 21.68 18.14
C LEU A 228 1.12 22.35 19.52
N ASP A 229 0.10 23.02 20.05
CA ASP A 229 0.16 23.64 21.38
C ASP A 229 0.49 22.62 22.48
N GLU A 230 -0.04 21.39 22.38
CA GLU A 230 0.22 20.32 23.35
C GLU A 230 1.66 19.80 23.21
N VAL A 231 2.17 19.71 21.99
CA VAL A 231 3.58 19.37 21.73
C VAL A 231 4.50 20.41 22.34
N ILE A 232 4.21 21.71 22.17
CA ILE A 232 4.98 22.81 22.73
C ILE A 232 4.89 22.82 24.27
N GLN A 233 3.74 22.52 24.85
CA GLN A 233 3.60 22.40 26.31
C GLN A 233 4.46 21.26 26.87
N GLN A 234 4.49 20.11 26.19
CA GLN A 234 5.32 18.96 26.59
C GLN A 234 6.81 19.20 26.32
N ARG A 235 7.15 19.95 25.26
CA ARG A 235 8.51 20.27 24.83
C ARG A 235 8.61 21.72 24.37
N PRO A 236 8.91 22.66 25.29
CA PRO A 236 8.95 24.09 24.96
C PRO A 236 9.94 24.48 23.86
N GLY A 237 11.04 23.73 23.67
CA GLY A 237 12.02 23.95 22.61
C GLY A 237 11.45 23.83 21.18
N VAL A 238 10.31 23.15 21.01
CA VAL A 238 9.61 23.06 19.73
C VAL A 238 9.12 24.43 19.25
N ALA A 239 8.79 25.36 20.16
CA ALA A 239 8.36 26.70 19.78
C ALA A 239 9.43 27.48 19.00
N GLU A 240 10.70 27.32 19.37
CA GLU A 240 11.83 27.94 18.66
C GLU A 240 12.01 27.32 17.28
N LEU A 241 11.89 26.00 17.16
CA LEU A 241 11.95 25.31 15.86
C LEU A 241 10.83 25.78 14.92
N VAL A 242 9.62 25.95 15.44
CA VAL A 242 8.48 26.48 14.67
C VAL A 242 8.75 27.91 14.21
N SER A 243 9.31 28.77 15.08
CA SER A 243 9.69 30.14 14.70
C SER A 243 10.71 30.15 13.58
N ARG A 244 11.79 29.36 13.70
CA ARG A 244 12.84 29.26 12.67
C ARG A 244 12.28 28.74 11.34
N LEU A 245 11.38 27.77 11.37
CA LEU A 245 10.71 27.28 10.15
C LEU A 245 9.83 28.36 9.50
N ASN A 246 9.13 29.16 10.29
CA ASN A 246 8.36 30.30 9.75
C ASN A 246 9.28 31.33 9.06
N ASP A 247 10.44 31.62 9.63
CA ASP A 247 11.45 32.51 9.02
C ASP A 247 11.94 31.96 7.66
N LEU A 248 12.00 30.64 7.52
CA LEU A 248 12.33 29.92 6.27
C LEU A 248 11.12 29.76 5.32
N ASN A 249 10.02 30.47 5.59
CA ASN A 249 8.75 30.41 4.86
C ASN A 249 8.11 29.01 4.85
N ILE A 250 8.26 28.25 5.94
CA ILE A 250 7.58 26.97 6.17
C ILE A 250 6.50 27.16 7.24
N ASN A 251 5.25 27.25 6.78
CA ASN A 251 4.10 27.34 7.67
C ASN A 251 3.71 25.95 8.21
N VAL A 252 4.13 25.62 9.43
CA VAL A 252 3.77 24.35 10.11
C VAL A 252 2.27 24.23 10.43
N HIS A 253 1.54 25.35 10.50
CA HIS A 253 0.10 25.38 10.71
C HIS A 253 -0.72 25.21 9.44
N ALA A 254 -0.06 25.08 8.27
CA ALA A 254 -0.75 24.84 7.01
C ALA A 254 -1.67 23.61 7.15
N GLY A 255 -2.93 23.78 6.73
CA GLY A 255 -3.87 22.66 6.56
C GLY A 255 -4.03 22.28 5.10
N THR A 256 -4.94 21.35 4.84
CA THR A 256 -5.28 20.90 3.49
C THR A 256 -6.78 21.04 3.19
N SER A 257 -7.18 20.77 1.94
CA SER A 257 -8.57 20.72 1.50
C SER A 257 -8.80 19.58 0.52
N VAL A 258 -10.06 19.23 0.26
CA VAL A 258 -10.45 18.19 -0.71
C VAL A 258 -10.02 18.51 -2.15
N ASP A 259 -9.66 19.74 -2.46
CA ASP A 259 -9.17 20.12 -3.80
C ASP A 259 -7.64 19.95 -3.94
N ARG A 260 -6.91 19.79 -2.83
CA ARG A 260 -5.44 19.61 -2.84
C ARG A 260 -5.03 18.15 -2.90
N ILE A 261 -4.28 17.80 -3.94
CA ILE A 261 -3.76 16.43 -4.15
C ILE A 261 -2.76 16.04 -3.05
N GLU A 262 -1.98 17.02 -2.56
CA GLU A 262 -0.95 16.86 -1.52
C GLU A 262 -1.13 17.91 -0.42
N HIS A 263 -0.69 17.58 0.80
CA HIS A 263 -0.59 18.53 1.89
C HIS A 263 0.52 19.54 1.63
N PRO A 264 0.36 20.84 1.95
CA PRO A 264 1.41 21.86 1.69
C PRO A 264 2.79 21.50 2.26
N LEU A 265 2.80 20.87 3.44
CA LEU A 265 4.02 20.41 4.12
C LEU A 265 4.77 19.31 3.37
N GLU A 266 4.11 18.53 2.51
CA GLU A 266 4.79 17.48 1.73
C GLU A 266 5.86 18.09 0.84
N LYS A 267 5.51 19.18 0.14
CA LYS A 267 6.43 19.91 -0.71
C LYS A 267 7.35 20.87 0.05
N SER A 268 6.82 21.60 1.04
CA SER A 268 7.59 22.66 1.70
C SER A 268 8.55 22.18 2.78
N PHE A 269 8.31 21.00 3.38
CA PHE A 269 9.11 20.48 4.50
C PHE A 269 9.60 19.05 4.26
N PHE A 270 8.70 18.10 3.98
CA PHE A 270 9.05 16.68 3.93
C PHE A 270 9.94 16.32 2.74
N LEU A 271 9.67 16.86 1.55
CA LEU A 271 10.51 16.64 0.38
C LEU A 271 11.94 17.18 0.59
N PRO A 272 12.16 18.45 1.01
CA PRO A 272 13.50 18.93 1.38
C PRO A 272 14.18 18.08 2.45
N TYR A 273 13.46 17.71 3.51
CA TYR A 273 14.02 16.86 4.58
C TYR A 273 14.45 15.48 4.06
N THR A 274 13.69 14.91 3.12
CA THR A 274 14.00 13.62 2.49
C THR A 274 15.24 13.72 1.60
N VAL A 275 15.34 14.79 0.79
CA VAL A 275 16.51 15.08 -0.04
C VAL A 275 17.76 15.25 0.84
N TYR A 276 17.66 16.05 1.91
CA TYR A 276 18.75 16.25 2.87
C TYR A 276 19.26 14.92 3.47
N ASN A 277 18.36 14.08 3.99
CA ASN A 277 18.74 12.80 4.59
C ASN A 277 19.46 11.88 3.60
N ARG A 278 18.96 11.81 2.36
CA ARG A 278 19.59 11.02 1.30
C ARG A 278 20.97 11.55 0.94
N SER A 279 21.10 12.86 0.72
CA SER A 279 22.39 13.50 0.42
C SER A 279 23.41 13.26 1.53
N ARG A 280 22.98 13.31 2.79
CA ARG A 280 23.81 12.98 3.95
C ARG A 280 24.31 11.52 3.92
N MET A 281 23.45 10.57 3.55
CA MET A 281 23.83 9.15 3.46
C MET A 281 24.83 8.85 2.33
N LEU A 282 24.74 9.57 1.20
CA LEU A 282 25.58 9.34 0.02
C LEU A 282 26.88 10.15 0.01
N ARG A 283 27.04 11.13 0.92
CA ARG A 283 28.15 12.11 0.92
C ARG A 283 29.55 11.48 0.85
N GLY A 284 29.74 10.27 1.40
CA GLY A 284 31.03 9.56 1.37
C GLY A 284 31.42 8.96 0.02
N LEU A 285 30.45 8.74 -0.87
CA LEU A 285 30.61 8.08 -2.17
C LEU A 285 30.68 9.06 -3.35
N LEU A 286 30.20 10.28 -3.17
CA LEU A 286 30.15 11.31 -4.21
C LEU A 286 31.53 11.95 -4.44
N VAL A 287 31.82 12.29 -5.70
CA VAL A 287 33.01 13.09 -6.07
C VAL A 287 32.87 14.54 -5.58
N GLN A 288 31.67 15.11 -5.68
CA GLN A 288 31.31 16.43 -5.14
C GLN A 288 29.88 16.39 -4.59
N PRO A 289 29.56 17.16 -3.53
CA PRO A 289 28.18 17.29 -3.08
C PRO A 289 27.32 17.94 -4.19
N PRO A 290 26.00 17.63 -4.25
CA PRO A 290 25.10 18.29 -5.18
C PRO A 290 25.13 19.81 -4.99
N ALA A 291 24.94 20.58 -6.07
CA ALA A 291 24.77 22.02 -5.97
C ALA A 291 23.45 22.33 -5.22
N GLU A 292 23.52 23.17 -4.19
CA GLU A 292 22.38 23.57 -3.38
C GLU A 292 22.03 25.03 -3.64
N GLN A 293 20.73 25.34 -3.76
CA GLN A 293 20.27 26.73 -3.74
C GLN A 293 20.39 27.31 -2.33
N GLU A 294 20.53 28.63 -2.20
CA GLU A 294 20.68 29.32 -0.90
C GLU A 294 19.58 28.92 0.11
N ARG A 295 18.32 28.87 -0.33
CA ARG A 295 17.20 28.43 0.52
C ARG A 295 17.29 26.96 0.95
N GLU A 296 17.76 26.08 0.07
CA GLU A 296 17.94 24.67 0.38
C GLU A 296 19.05 24.51 1.42
N HIS A 297 20.13 25.28 1.26
CA HIS A 297 21.23 25.33 2.21
C HIS A 297 20.78 25.77 3.61
N GLU A 298 19.99 26.84 3.72
CA GLU A 298 19.46 27.29 5.02
C GLU A 298 18.58 26.23 5.70
N LEU A 299 17.78 25.49 4.93
CA LEU A 299 16.99 24.38 5.45
C LEU A 299 17.86 23.20 5.89
N HIS A 300 18.90 22.87 5.13
CA HIS A 300 19.86 21.83 5.52
C HIS A 300 20.57 22.21 6.84
N VAL A 301 21.00 23.47 6.98
CA VAL A 301 21.57 23.99 8.23
C VAL A 301 20.55 23.90 9.37
N PHE A 302 19.28 24.20 9.13
CA PHE A 302 18.23 23.98 10.13
C PHE A 302 18.15 22.52 10.56
N PHE A 303 18.12 21.57 9.62
CA PHE A 303 18.05 20.13 9.94
C PHE A 303 19.32 19.62 10.65
N GLU A 304 20.49 20.18 10.34
CA GLU A 304 21.76 19.82 11.00
C GLU A 304 21.85 20.37 12.44
N THR A 305 21.27 21.55 12.69
CA THR A 305 21.43 22.28 13.97
C THR A 305 20.24 22.17 14.92
N ALA A 306 19.09 21.66 14.48
CA ALA A 306 17.92 21.50 15.33
C ALA A 306 18.19 20.51 16.49
N PRO A 307 17.84 20.84 17.74
CA PRO A 307 18.02 19.91 18.86
C PRO A 307 17.31 18.57 18.60
N PRO A 308 18.00 17.41 18.64
CA PRO A 308 17.44 16.15 18.13
C PRO A 308 16.12 15.73 18.77
N ALA A 309 15.97 15.92 20.09
CA ALA A 309 14.76 15.52 20.81
C ALA A 309 13.55 16.39 20.48
N ASP A 310 13.75 17.71 20.34
CA ASP A 310 12.67 18.65 19.98
C ASP A 310 12.30 18.51 18.51
N PHE A 311 13.29 18.32 17.64
CA PHE A 311 13.06 18.06 16.23
C PHE A 311 12.32 16.74 16.00
N ALA A 312 12.68 15.67 16.70
CA ALA A 312 11.97 14.40 16.62
C ALA A 312 10.50 14.53 17.03
N ALA A 313 10.20 15.30 18.08
CA ALA A 313 8.82 15.55 18.51
C ALA A 313 8.02 16.37 17.49
N LEU A 314 8.62 17.44 16.94
CA LEU A 314 8.02 18.22 15.87
C LEU A 314 7.77 17.36 14.62
N LEU A 315 8.77 16.59 14.18
CA LEU A 315 8.67 15.72 13.02
C LEU A 315 7.57 14.67 13.18
N ALA A 316 7.48 14.04 14.35
CA ALA A 316 6.42 13.08 14.67
C ALA A 316 5.02 13.71 14.60
N TYR A 317 4.86 14.91 15.18
CA TYR A 317 3.63 15.68 15.09
C TYR A 317 3.25 16.02 13.64
N LEU A 318 4.18 16.54 12.84
CA LEU A 318 3.90 16.91 11.45
C LEU A 318 3.52 15.69 10.60
N ARG A 319 4.17 14.54 10.81
CA ARG A 319 3.83 13.27 10.15
C ARG A 319 2.41 12.83 10.49
N ALA A 320 2.08 12.82 11.79
CA ALA A 320 0.76 12.46 12.28
C ALA A 320 -0.32 13.41 11.75
N LYS A 321 -0.05 14.72 11.75
CA LYS A 321 -0.93 15.75 11.17
C LYS A 321 -1.22 15.47 9.70
N VAL A 322 -0.21 15.24 8.86
CA VAL A 322 -0.43 14.98 7.44
C VAL A 322 -1.16 13.65 7.19
N LEU A 323 -0.85 12.58 7.95
CA LEU A 323 -1.61 11.33 7.89
C LEU A 323 -3.11 11.55 8.17
N ARG A 324 -3.44 12.28 9.24
CA ARG A 324 -4.84 12.57 9.63
C ARG A 324 -5.53 13.50 8.65
N GLU A 325 -4.87 14.58 8.24
CA GLU A 325 -5.49 15.64 7.44
C GLU A 325 -5.56 15.30 5.95
N GLN A 326 -4.49 14.77 5.37
CA GLN A 326 -4.42 14.49 3.93
C GLN A 326 -4.86 13.06 3.61
N TYR A 327 -4.31 12.08 4.34
CA TYR A 327 -4.51 10.66 4.04
C TYR A 327 -5.67 10.04 4.80
N LYS A 328 -6.31 10.78 5.72
CA LYS A 328 -7.41 10.31 6.59
C LYS A 328 -7.06 9.01 7.34
N MET A 329 -5.77 8.77 7.57
CA MET A 329 -5.28 7.62 8.31
C MET A 329 -5.05 8.03 9.76
N ASP A 330 -5.51 7.20 10.69
CA ASP A 330 -5.26 7.35 12.12
C ASP A 330 -3.93 6.68 12.47
N PRO A 331 -2.89 7.44 12.85
CA PRO A 331 -1.58 6.89 13.20
C PRO A 331 -1.64 5.89 14.36
N LYS A 332 -2.58 6.06 15.32
CA LYS A 332 -2.77 5.11 16.41
C LYS A 332 -3.30 3.79 15.88
N PHE A 333 -4.31 3.83 15.02
CA PHE A 333 -4.84 2.61 14.40
C PHE A 333 -3.81 1.93 13.49
N MET A 334 -3.01 2.68 12.74
CA MET A 334 -1.88 2.12 11.97
C MET A 334 -0.95 1.31 12.89
N PHE A 335 -0.55 1.88 14.02
CA PHE A 335 0.29 1.20 15.01
C PHE A 335 -0.41 0.00 15.68
N GLU A 336 -1.71 0.12 16.01
CA GLU A 336 -2.50 -0.96 16.59
C GLU A 336 -2.58 -2.20 15.68
N ILE A 337 -2.61 -2.02 14.35
CA ILE A 337 -2.66 -3.16 13.42
C ILE A 337 -1.41 -4.03 13.58
N SER A 338 -0.23 -3.43 13.77
CA SER A 338 1.02 -4.16 13.98
C SER A 338 0.98 -5.08 15.22
N ASP A 339 0.13 -4.82 16.21
CA ASP A 339 0.01 -5.60 17.45
C ASP A 339 -1.18 -6.58 17.45
N ARG A 340 -2.17 -6.36 16.57
CA ARG A 340 -3.45 -7.11 16.57
C ARG A 340 -3.50 -8.28 15.60
N LEU A 341 -2.56 -8.38 14.66
CA LEU A 341 -2.58 -9.41 13.62
C LEU A 341 -2.19 -10.79 14.17
N VAL A 342 -1.22 -10.86 15.08
CA VAL A 342 -0.78 -12.10 15.73
C VAL A 342 -0.58 -11.83 17.21
N ALA A 343 -1.26 -12.61 18.07
CA ALA A 343 -1.17 -12.42 19.51
C ALA A 343 0.27 -12.60 20.01
N GLY A 344 0.80 -11.59 20.70
CA GLY A 344 2.16 -11.63 21.27
C GLY A 344 3.29 -11.36 20.28
N GLN A 345 2.98 -10.99 19.03
CA GLN A 345 3.98 -10.66 18.02
C GLN A 345 3.67 -9.30 17.37
N LYS A 346 4.66 -8.40 17.42
CA LYS A 346 4.59 -7.12 16.69
C LYS A 346 5.07 -7.32 15.25
N LEU A 347 4.19 -7.07 14.30
CA LEU A 347 4.48 -7.20 12.87
C LEU A 347 4.74 -5.83 12.23
N PRO A 348 5.95 -5.57 11.70
CA PRO A 348 6.24 -4.34 10.99
C PRO A 348 5.49 -4.31 9.65
N ILE A 349 4.72 -3.25 9.44
CA ILE A 349 3.95 -3.04 8.21
C ILE A 349 4.60 -1.93 7.41
N ASP A 350 4.95 -2.25 6.16
CA ASP A 350 5.46 -1.25 5.23
C ASP A 350 4.31 -0.49 4.55
N TRP A 351 3.99 0.69 5.11
CA TRP A 351 2.91 1.57 4.64
C TRP A 351 3.11 2.13 3.23
N ARG A 352 4.31 1.97 2.65
CA ARG A 352 4.61 2.31 1.24
C ARG A 352 3.99 1.31 0.27
N THR A 353 3.56 0.13 0.74
CA THR A 353 2.94 -0.89 -0.10
C THR A 353 1.43 -0.66 -0.26
N PRO A 354 0.84 -0.95 -1.44
CA PRO A 354 -0.60 -0.80 -1.64
C PRO A 354 -1.42 -1.81 -0.83
N TRP A 355 -0.88 -2.98 -0.50
CA TRP A 355 -1.59 -3.99 0.31
C TRP A 355 -1.70 -3.57 1.77
N ALA A 356 -0.71 -2.87 2.33
CA ALA A 356 -0.85 -2.23 3.64
C ALA A 356 -2.01 -1.22 3.67
N GLN A 357 -2.17 -0.44 2.59
CA GLN A 357 -3.30 0.48 2.44
C GLN A 357 -4.64 -0.25 2.36
N SER A 358 -4.69 -1.32 1.57
CA SER A 358 -5.88 -2.15 1.46
C SER A 358 -6.27 -2.78 2.81
N LEU A 359 -5.30 -3.36 3.52
CA LEU A 359 -5.48 -3.93 4.85
C LEU A 359 -6.00 -2.88 5.84
N TYR A 360 -5.39 -1.69 5.86
CA TYR A 360 -5.83 -0.59 6.74
C TYR A 360 -7.30 -0.25 6.50
N TRP A 361 -7.68 0.03 5.24
CA TRP A 361 -9.05 0.46 4.94
C TRP A 361 -10.07 -0.67 5.14
N GLY A 362 -9.70 -1.92 4.87
CA GLY A 362 -10.53 -3.09 5.17
C GLY A 362 -10.80 -3.24 6.67
N LEU A 363 -9.74 -3.25 7.49
CA LEU A 363 -9.86 -3.38 8.95
C LEU A 363 -10.51 -2.16 9.60
N TYR A 364 -10.20 -0.95 9.11
CA TYR A 364 -10.81 0.28 9.61
C TYR A 364 -12.31 0.32 9.27
N GLY A 365 -12.70 -0.10 8.07
CA GLY A 365 -14.10 -0.23 7.69
C GLY A 365 -14.88 -1.19 8.58
N ALA A 366 -14.29 -2.35 8.90
CA ALA A 366 -14.86 -3.30 9.85
C ALA A 366 -15.01 -2.71 11.26
N LYS A 367 -14.00 -1.94 11.73
CA LYS A 367 -14.06 -1.21 13.01
C LYS A 367 -15.21 -0.18 13.02
N GLN A 368 -15.35 0.62 11.96
CA GLN A 368 -16.37 1.66 11.86
C GLN A 368 -17.79 1.11 11.68
N ALA A 369 -17.92 -0.07 11.07
CA ALA A 369 -19.19 -0.78 10.94
C ALA A 369 -19.61 -1.51 12.25
N GLY A 370 -18.76 -1.53 13.28
CA GLY A 370 -19.06 -2.16 14.57
C GLY A 370 -20.37 -1.64 15.17
N GLY A 371 -21.26 -2.56 15.55
CA GLY A 371 -22.58 -2.23 16.13
C GLY A 371 -23.70 -1.94 15.12
N VAL A 372 -23.44 -2.01 13.81
CA VAL A 372 -24.50 -1.95 12.79
C VAL A 372 -25.19 -3.31 12.68
N THR A 373 -26.51 -3.36 12.91
CA THR A 373 -27.29 -4.61 12.95
C THR A 373 -27.70 -5.15 11.57
N ASN A 374 -27.67 -4.33 10.52
CA ASN A 374 -28.15 -4.66 9.17
C ASN A 374 -27.03 -4.63 8.11
N ILE A 375 -25.88 -5.23 8.40
CA ILE A 375 -24.82 -5.41 7.40
C ILE A 375 -25.23 -6.57 6.48
N LYS A 376 -25.15 -6.37 5.15
CA LYS A 376 -25.43 -7.45 4.20
C LYS A 376 -24.34 -8.53 4.32
N PRO A 377 -24.68 -9.83 4.37
CA PRO A 377 -23.70 -10.91 4.46
C PRO A 377 -22.62 -10.84 3.38
N PHE A 378 -23.00 -10.48 2.16
CA PHE A 378 -22.08 -10.29 1.04
C PHE A 378 -21.03 -9.20 1.32
N ASP A 379 -21.44 -8.06 1.88
CA ASP A 379 -20.53 -6.94 2.15
C ASP A 379 -19.54 -7.29 3.27
N LEU A 380 -19.99 -8.09 4.26
CA LEU A 380 -19.13 -8.61 5.33
C LEU A 380 -18.11 -9.61 4.78
N LEU A 381 -18.54 -10.60 3.98
CA LEU A 381 -17.66 -11.56 3.32
C LEU A 381 -16.63 -10.86 2.44
N ALA A 382 -17.04 -9.88 1.63
CA ALA A 382 -16.14 -9.13 0.77
C ALA A 382 -15.06 -8.39 1.59
N THR A 383 -15.44 -7.82 2.73
CA THR A 383 -14.52 -7.10 3.63
C THR A 383 -13.54 -8.05 4.35
N ASP A 384 -14.00 -9.21 4.81
CA ASP A 384 -13.12 -10.22 5.40
C ASP A 384 -12.14 -10.76 4.35
N ARG A 385 -12.64 -11.01 3.12
CA ARG A 385 -11.84 -11.54 2.02
C ARG A 385 -10.75 -10.57 1.56
N ILE A 386 -11.01 -9.26 1.53
CA ILE A 386 -9.99 -8.28 1.14
C ILE A 386 -8.85 -8.18 2.15
N ALA A 387 -9.14 -8.35 3.45
CA ALA A 387 -8.10 -8.41 4.48
C ALA A 387 -7.23 -9.67 4.33
N LEU A 388 -7.84 -10.84 4.07
CA LEU A 388 -7.09 -12.08 3.78
C LEU A 388 -6.20 -11.95 2.55
N PHE A 389 -6.74 -11.39 1.47
CA PHE A 389 -5.99 -11.18 0.24
C PHE A 389 -4.83 -10.21 0.44
N SER A 390 -5.06 -9.12 1.18
CA SER A 390 -3.99 -8.17 1.51
C SER A 390 -2.85 -8.84 2.28
N LEU A 391 -3.17 -9.65 3.29
CA LEU A 391 -2.15 -10.39 4.05
C LEU A 391 -1.42 -11.44 3.20
N ALA A 392 -2.13 -12.15 2.33
CA ALA A 392 -1.53 -13.12 1.41
C ALA A 392 -0.58 -12.44 0.40
N ASP A 393 -0.93 -11.27 -0.12
CA ASP A 393 -0.05 -10.51 -0.98
C ASP A 393 1.11 -9.86 -0.22
N MET A 394 0.92 -9.44 1.04
CA MET A 394 2.02 -9.00 1.89
C MET A 394 3.00 -10.15 2.18
N MET A 395 2.52 -11.39 2.33
CA MET A 395 3.41 -12.55 2.42
C MET A 395 4.28 -12.70 1.16
N LYS A 396 3.73 -12.41 -0.03
CA LYS A 396 4.44 -12.57 -1.32
C LYS A 396 5.29 -11.34 -1.70
N ASN A 397 4.89 -10.15 -1.25
CA ASN A 397 5.36 -8.87 -1.78
C ASN A 397 5.51 -7.77 -0.71
N GLY A 398 5.43 -8.10 0.58
CA GLY A 398 5.32 -7.14 1.68
C GLY A 398 6.63 -6.42 2.03
N ARG A 399 7.79 -6.98 1.67
CA ARG A 399 9.08 -6.30 1.83
C ARG A 399 9.36 -5.43 0.62
N LEU A 400 9.47 -4.12 0.83
CA LEU A 400 9.72 -3.15 -0.22
C LEU A 400 11.18 -2.68 -0.22
N LEU A 401 11.90 -3.03 -1.28
CA LEU A 401 13.21 -2.43 -1.58
C LEU A 401 12.99 -1.23 -2.51
N PHE A 402 13.14 -0.04 -1.95
CA PHE A 402 12.85 1.22 -2.65
C PHE A 402 14.06 2.15 -2.63
N ARG A 403 14.31 2.84 -3.76
CA ARG A 403 15.23 3.99 -3.83
C ARG A 403 14.50 5.12 -4.53
N LEU A 404 14.01 6.05 -3.71
CA LEU A 404 13.27 7.23 -4.16
C LEU A 404 14.05 8.06 -5.16
N ASN A 405 13.46 8.42 -6.29
CA ASN A 405 13.91 9.55 -7.09
C ASN A 405 13.02 10.76 -6.75
N PRO A 406 13.48 11.74 -5.95
CA PRO A 406 12.65 12.84 -5.46
C PRO A 406 12.18 13.78 -6.57
N GLU A 407 12.93 13.91 -7.67
CA GLU A 407 12.55 14.73 -8.82
C GLU A 407 11.54 14.03 -9.73
N LYS A 408 11.69 12.73 -9.89
CA LYS A 408 10.85 11.89 -10.75
C LYS A 408 10.38 10.64 -9.98
N PRO A 409 9.40 10.78 -9.07
CA PRO A 409 8.93 9.68 -8.23
C PRO A 409 8.55 8.40 -8.98
N MET A 410 7.92 8.51 -10.15
CA MET A 410 7.57 7.36 -11.02
C MET A 410 8.78 6.67 -11.67
N GLN A 411 9.97 7.26 -11.60
CA GLN A 411 11.24 6.66 -12.03
C GLN A 411 12.07 6.14 -10.83
N SER A 412 11.48 6.12 -9.63
CA SER A 412 12.12 5.50 -8.45
C SER A 412 12.33 4.01 -8.69
N PHE A 413 13.46 3.50 -8.18
CA PHE A 413 13.66 2.06 -8.18
C PHE A 413 12.75 1.40 -7.13
N ILE A 414 12.11 0.31 -7.52
CA ILE A 414 11.22 -0.46 -6.68
C ILE A 414 11.44 -1.94 -6.96
N THR A 415 11.52 -2.75 -5.91
CA THR A 415 11.45 -4.20 -5.96
C THR A 415 10.65 -4.68 -4.77
N LEU A 416 9.76 -5.62 -5.02
CA LEU A 416 8.94 -6.27 -4.00
C LEU A 416 9.55 -7.64 -3.70
N MET A 417 9.60 -7.99 -2.42
CA MET A 417 10.15 -9.25 -1.95
C MET A 417 9.15 -9.93 -1.01
N PRO A 418 9.20 -11.27 -0.89
CA PRO A 418 8.41 -12.00 0.09
C PRO A 418 8.65 -11.52 1.52
N ASP A 419 7.60 -11.60 2.34
CA ASP A 419 7.64 -11.30 3.76
C ASP A 419 6.99 -12.40 4.59
N THR A 420 7.76 -13.42 4.94
CA THR A 420 7.28 -14.60 5.66
C THR A 420 6.73 -14.29 7.04
N ARG A 421 7.00 -13.10 7.61
CA ARG A 421 6.44 -12.65 8.89
C ARG A 421 4.90 -12.58 8.87
N PHE A 422 4.30 -12.40 7.69
CA PHE A 422 2.84 -12.34 7.53
C PHE A 422 2.16 -13.71 7.35
N ILE A 423 2.91 -14.82 7.27
CA ILE A 423 2.33 -16.16 7.10
C ILE A 423 1.37 -16.48 8.26
N GLU A 424 1.82 -16.33 9.50
CA GLU A 424 0.99 -16.64 10.68
C GLU A 424 -0.20 -15.67 10.79
N ALA A 425 0.00 -14.38 10.51
CA ALA A 425 -1.09 -13.39 10.50
C ALA A 425 -2.20 -13.77 9.52
N TRP A 426 -1.81 -14.12 8.31
CA TRP A 426 -2.73 -14.56 7.27
C TRP A 426 -3.43 -15.86 7.66
N HIS A 427 -2.67 -16.85 8.15
CA HIS A 427 -3.21 -18.15 8.56
C HIS A 427 -4.21 -18.02 9.71
N GLN A 428 -3.88 -17.24 10.74
CA GLN A 428 -4.79 -17.00 11.88
C GLN A 428 -6.05 -16.25 11.45
N LYS A 429 -5.94 -15.25 10.57
CA LYS A 429 -7.12 -14.56 10.02
C LYS A 429 -7.98 -15.48 9.17
N TYR A 430 -7.37 -16.42 8.45
CA TYR A 430 -8.11 -17.43 7.71
C TYR A 430 -8.93 -18.32 8.64
N LEU A 431 -8.32 -18.81 9.73
CA LEU A 431 -9.02 -19.60 10.75
C LEU A 431 -10.11 -18.80 11.48
N GLU A 432 -9.91 -17.49 11.65
CA GLU A 432 -10.91 -16.60 12.26
C GLU A 432 -12.13 -16.37 11.34
N TYR A 433 -11.90 -16.17 10.04
CA TYR A 433 -12.94 -15.81 9.08
C TYR A 433 -13.63 -17.03 8.46
N GLY A 434 -12.92 -18.13 8.28
CA GLY A 434 -13.44 -19.37 7.68
C GLY A 434 -14.80 -19.82 8.26
N PRO A 435 -14.94 -19.91 9.59
CA PRO A 435 -16.20 -20.28 10.24
C PRO A 435 -17.35 -19.28 10.09
N ARG A 436 -17.06 -17.99 9.86
CA ARG A 436 -18.10 -16.96 9.69
C ARG A 436 -18.88 -17.11 8.38
N HIS A 437 -18.27 -17.79 7.40
CA HIS A 437 -18.77 -17.88 6.03
C HIS A 437 -18.99 -19.32 5.57
N SER A 438 -18.91 -20.30 6.48
CA SER A 438 -19.13 -21.71 6.14
C SER A 438 -20.62 -22.07 6.19
N GLU A 439 -21.10 -22.77 5.16
CA GLU A 439 -22.41 -23.45 5.15
C GLU A 439 -22.28 -24.92 5.61
N ALA A 440 -21.33 -25.22 6.51
CA ALA A 440 -20.95 -26.61 6.83
C ALA A 440 -22.01 -27.35 7.65
N GLU A 441 -22.19 -28.64 7.37
CA GLU A 441 -22.99 -29.58 8.16
C GLU A 441 -22.38 -29.81 9.57
N GLU A 442 -23.22 -30.19 10.55
CA GLU A 442 -22.83 -30.33 11.97
C GLU A 442 -21.62 -31.25 12.22
N GLU A 443 -21.41 -32.28 11.39
CA GLU A 443 -20.27 -33.22 11.53
C GLU A 443 -18.91 -32.58 11.21
N ASP A 444 -18.83 -31.73 10.17
CA ASP A 444 -17.58 -31.04 9.81
C ASP A 444 -17.27 -29.91 10.82
N ALA A 445 -18.30 -29.32 11.42
CA ALA A 445 -18.19 -28.40 12.55
C ALA A 445 -17.64 -29.07 13.82
N GLN A 446 -18.11 -30.28 14.15
CA GLN A 446 -17.63 -31.05 15.30
C GLN A 446 -16.20 -31.60 15.13
N ALA A 447 -15.77 -31.87 13.89
CA ALA A 447 -14.42 -32.32 13.57
C ALA A 447 -13.39 -31.17 13.47
N GLY A 448 -13.80 -29.91 13.67
CA GLY A 448 -12.93 -28.73 13.55
C GLY A 448 -12.51 -28.41 12.11
N ARG A 449 -13.15 -29.00 11.09
CA ARG A 449 -12.82 -28.84 9.67
C ARG A 449 -13.54 -27.63 9.04
N VAL A 450 -13.71 -26.57 9.82
CA VAL A 450 -14.57 -25.45 9.48
C VAL A 450 -13.84 -24.46 8.59
N THR A 451 -13.91 -24.67 7.28
CA THR A 451 -13.50 -23.66 6.31
C THR A 451 -14.59 -23.52 5.25
N ALA A 452 -15.07 -22.30 5.02
CA ALA A 452 -15.91 -22.01 3.86
C ALA A 452 -15.21 -22.53 2.59
N GLU A 453 -15.86 -23.38 1.79
CA GLU A 453 -15.26 -23.94 0.56
C GLU A 453 -14.71 -22.83 -0.35
N ILE A 454 -15.38 -21.68 -0.36
CA ILE A 454 -14.99 -20.46 -1.09
C ILE A 454 -13.59 -19.93 -0.76
N LEU A 455 -13.04 -20.22 0.42
CA LEU A 455 -11.70 -19.77 0.83
C LEU A 455 -10.66 -20.91 0.84
N ARG A 456 -11.09 -22.18 0.72
CA ARG A 456 -10.25 -23.37 0.89
C ARG A 456 -9.05 -23.43 -0.05
N ASP A 457 -9.29 -23.34 -1.35
CA ASP A 457 -8.22 -23.53 -2.36
C ASP A 457 -7.15 -22.45 -2.24
N GLY A 458 -7.56 -21.21 -1.99
CA GLY A 458 -6.64 -20.11 -1.74
C GLY A 458 -5.76 -20.34 -0.51
N HIS A 459 -6.26 -21.00 0.54
CA HIS A 459 -5.46 -21.32 1.71
C HIS A 459 -4.48 -22.46 1.46
N VAL A 460 -4.91 -23.53 0.79
CA VAL A 460 -4.02 -24.64 0.43
C VAL A 460 -2.86 -24.14 -0.43
N ASN A 461 -3.13 -23.40 -1.51
CA ASN A 461 -2.09 -22.93 -2.43
C ASN A 461 -1.09 -21.98 -1.74
N ASN A 462 -1.59 -21.05 -0.91
CA ASN A 462 -0.71 -20.14 -0.18
C ASN A 462 0.10 -20.84 0.91
N LEU A 463 -0.41 -21.91 1.54
CA LEU A 463 0.38 -22.72 2.49
C LEU A 463 1.52 -23.48 1.79
N HIS A 464 1.33 -23.99 0.56
CA HIS A 464 2.43 -24.56 -0.21
C HIS A 464 3.55 -23.54 -0.44
N LEU A 465 3.19 -22.33 -0.92
CA LEU A 465 4.15 -21.24 -1.11
C LEU A 465 4.85 -20.83 0.21
N ALA A 466 4.09 -20.76 1.31
CA ALA A 466 4.61 -20.45 2.63
C ALA A 466 5.63 -21.50 3.12
N ILE A 467 5.34 -22.79 2.93
CA ILE A 467 6.25 -23.89 3.30
C ILE A 467 7.56 -23.78 2.53
N ILE A 468 7.52 -23.50 1.22
CA ILE A 468 8.70 -23.32 0.38
C ILE A 468 9.51 -22.10 0.84
N ALA A 469 8.85 -20.96 1.07
CA ALA A 469 9.53 -19.75 1.53
C ALA A 469 10.20 -19.93 2.90
N LEU A 470 9.50 -20.52 3.87
CA LEU A 470 10.04 -20.83 5.19
C LEU A 470 11.21 -21.82 5.13
N TYR A 471 11.14 -22.80 4.23
CA TYR A 471 12.23 -23.76 4.02
C TYR A 471 13.52 -23.05 3.59
N PHE A 472 13.43 -22.14 2.61
CA PHE A 472 14.59 -21.40 2.10
C PHE A 472 15.12 -20.33 3.05
N GLU A 473 14.32 -19.89 4.02
CA GLU A 473 14.76 -19.02 5.11
C GLU A 473 15.30 -19.80 6.32
N GLY A 474 15.46 -21.13 6.23
CA GLY A 474 15.95 -21.97 7.32
C GLY A 474 14.92 -22.23 8.44
N LYS A 475 13.69 -21.70 8.33
CA LYS A 475 12.59 -21.85 9.31
C LYS A 475 11.87 -23.20 9.18
N LYS A 476 12.63 -24.30 9.19
CA LYS A 476 12.14 -25.65 8.88
C LYS A 476 11.07 -26.15 9.86
N GLU A 477 11.15 -25.78 11.14
CA GLU A 477 10.14 -26.16 12.14
C GLU A 477 8.77 -25.55 11.83
N GLN A 478 8.74 -24.28 11.40
CA GLN A 478 7.52 -23.61 10.99
C GLN A 478 6.97 -24.20 9.69
N ALA A 479 7.83 -24.44 8.70
CA ALA A 479 7.45 -25.10 7.45
C ALA A 479 6.81 -26.48 7.73
N ASN A 480 7.42 -27.28 8.61
CA ASN A 480 6.89 -28.59 8.99
C ASN A 480 5.57 -28.51 9.78
N ARG A 481 5.37 -27.47 10.60
CA ARG A 481 4.07 -27.20 11.26
C ARG A 481 2.96 -27.03 10.23
N TYR A 482 3.20 -26.24 9.19
CA TYR A 482 2.19 -26.02 8.14
C TYR A 482 1.99 -27.24 7.23
N LEU A 483 3.04 -28.02 6.95
CA LEU A 483 2.90 -29.29 6.22
C LEU A 483 2.01 -30.29 6.98
N ARG A 484 2.21 -30.42 8.29
CA ARG A 484 1.33 -31.23 9.15
C ARG A 484 -0.09 -30.69 9.17
N PHE A 485 -0.26 -29.37 9.25
CA PHE A 485 -1.57 -28.75 9.17
C PHE A 485 -2.29 -29.13 7.87
N LEU A 486 -1.60 -29.11 6.71
CA LEU A 486 -2.16 -29.56 5.44
C LEU A 486 -2.60 -31.03 5.48
N ALA A 487 -1.76 -31.91 6.04
CA ALA A 487 -2.08 -33.33 6.19
C ALA A 487 -3.34 -33.58 7.04
N ASP A 488 -3.47 -32.85 8.15
CA ASP A 488 -4.54 -33.04 9.13
C ASP A 488 -5.88 -32.41 8.69
N ASN A 489 -5.83 -31.29 7.97
CA ASN A 489 -7.02 -30.46 7.69
C ASN A 489 -7.50 -30.52 6.23
N TYR A 490 -6.66 -30.96 5.29
CA TYR A 490 -7.00 -31.05 3.87
C TYR A 490 -6.85 -32.46 3.30
N PRO A 491 -7.64 -33.43 3.79
CA PRO A 491 -7.64 -34.77 3.24
C PRO A 491 -8.12 -34.77 1.78
N ASP A 492 -7.74 -35.82 1.07
CA ASP A 492 -8.27 -36.12 -0.25
C ASP A 492 -9.81 -36.26 -0.19
N PRO A 493 -10.56 -35.56 -1.06
CA PRO A 493 -12.02 -35.56 -1.01
C PRO A 493 -12.66 -36.94 -1.15
N PHE A 494 -12.02 -37.85 -1.90
CA PHE A 494 -12.56 -39.17 -2.21
C PHE A 494 -12.20 -40.21 -1.16
N THR A 495 -10.93 -40.24 -0.74
CA THR A 495 -10.43 -41.26 0.19
C THR A 495 -10.57 -40.84 1.65
N ARG A 496 -10.80 -39.55 1.93
CA ARG A 496 -10.82 -38.93 3.26
C ARG A 496 -9.53 -39.15 4.08
N LYS A 497 -8.44 -39.55 3.41
CA LYS A 497 -7.11 -39.71 4.00
C LYS A 497 -6.23 -38.49 3.65
N PRO A 498 -5.18 -38.21 4.44
CA PRO A 498 -4.18 -37.23 4.04
C PRO A 498 -3.64 -37.55 2.64
N LYS A 499 -3.45 -36.52 1.81
CA LYS A 499 -2.80 -36.72 0.51
C LYS A 499 -1.39 -37.27 0.73
N TRP A 500 -0.95 -38.21 -0.10
CA TRP A 500 0.30 -38.94 0.12
C TRP A 500 1.51 -37.99 0.23
N PHE A 501 1.57 -36.94 -0.60
CA PHE A 501 2.67 -35.97 -0.58
C PHE A 501 2.68 -35.08 0.68
N TYR A 502 1.57 -34.92 1.40
CA TYR A 502 1.57 -34.25 2.71
C TYR A 502 2.10 -35.12 3.84
N THR A 503 2.24 -36.43 3.62
CA THR A 503 2.77 -37.37 4.63
C THR A 503 4.27 -37.63 4.47
N MET A 504 4.90 -37.03 3.47
CA MET A 504 6.34 -37.12 3.24
C MET A 504 7.13 -36.29 4.26
N GLY A 505 8.44 -36.54 4.37
CA GLY A 505 9.33 -35.64 5.09
C GLY A 505 9.40 -34.27 4.41
N LEU A 506 9.69 -33.20 5.18
CA LEU A 506 9.74 -31.83 4.65
C LEU A 506 10.66 -31.70 3.43
N ASP A 507 11.86 -32.30 3.47
CA ASP A 507 12.80 -32.24 2.34
C ASP A 507 12.24 -32.93 1.08
N ASP A 508 11.51 -34.04 1.24
CA ASP A 508 10.90 -34.77 0.12
C ASP A 508 9.68 -34.00 -0.44
N PHE A 509 8.91 -33.34 0.43
CA PHE A 509 7.85 -32.45 0.00
C PHE A 509 8.40 -31.27 -0.81
N ILE A 510 9.50 -30.64 -0.38
CA ILE A 510 10.15 -29.56 -1.12
C ILE A 510 10.69 -30.07 -2.46
N LYS A 511 11.31 -31.25 -2.50
CA LYS A 511 11.74 -31.88 -3.75
C LYS A 511 10.57 -32.14 -4.70
N TYR A 512 9.44 -32.62 -4.18
CA TYR A 512 8.23 -32.85 -4.96
C TYR A 512 7.67 -31.54 -5.55
N GLU A 513 7.57 -30.48 -4.75
CA GLU A 513 7.08 -29.18 -5.21
C GLU A 513 8.02 -28.50 -6.22
N LEU A 514 9.33 -28.77 -6.13
CA LEU A 514 10.36 -28.16 -6.97
C LEU A 514 10.94 -29.12 -8.03
N GLN A 515 10.33 -30.27 -8.27
CA GLN A 515 10.84 -31.30 -9.18
C GLN A 515 11.16 -30.75 -10.57
N ASP A 516 10.29 -29.86 -11.08
CA ASP A 516 10.42 -29.21 -12.39
C ASP A 516 11.72 -28.38 -12.51
N TYR A 517 12.31 -27.95 -11.40
CA TYR A 517 13.61 -27.27 -11.36
C TYR A 517 14.77 -28.21 -11.05
N LEU A 518 14.57 -29.16 -10.14
CA LEU A 518 15.66 -29.97 -9.59
C LEU A 518 16.10 -31.12 -10.50
N ASP A 519 15.25 -31.56 -11.44
CA ASP A 519 15.52 -32.75 -12.27
C ASP A 519 16.50 -32.51 -13.42
N HIS A 520 16.87 -31.26 -13.74
CA HIS A 520 17.76 -30.95 -14.86
C HIS A 520 18.69 -29.76 -14.60
N LEU A 521 19.90 -29.80 -15.17
CA LEU A 521 20.96 -28.82 -14.92
C LEU A 521 20.53 -27.35 -15.10
N PRO A 522 19.79 -26.96 -16.18
CA PRO A 522 19.34 -25.59 -16.31
C PRO A 522 18.42 -25.12 -15.18
N GLY A 523 17.56 -25.99 -14.66
CA GLY A 523 16.55 -25.64 -13.66
C GLY A 523 17.19 -25.39 -12.31
N VAL A 524 18.04 -26.31 -11.85
CA VAL A 524 18.75 -26.16 -10.57
C VAL A 524 19.69 -24.97 -10.59
N ARG A 525 20.33 -24.68 -11.74
CA ARG A 525 21.17 -23.50 -11.89
C ARG A 525 20.37 -22.20 -11.81
N ILE A 526 19.20 -22.15 -12.47
CA ILE A 526 18.29 -20.99 -12.39
C ILE A 526 17.84 -20.79 -10.94
N LEU A 527 17.44 -21.86 -10.25
CA LEU A 527 17.00 -21.80 -8.86
C LEU A 527 18.11 -21.27 -7.93
N CYS A 528 19.32 -21.84 -8.01
CA CYS A 528 20.47 -21.37 -7.23
C CYS A 528 20.75 -19.88 -7.49
N TYR A 529 20.76 -19.48 -8.77
CA TYR A 529 21.03 -18.11 -9.16
C TYR A 529 19.96 -17.12 -8.66
N GLN A 530 18.68 -17.48 -8.77
CA GLN A 530 17.57 -16.66 -8.25
C GLN A 530 17.66 -16.49 -6.74
N GLN A 531 17.92 -17.58 -6.01
CA GLN A 531 18.08 -17.53 -4.56
C GLN A 531 19.31 -16.70 -4.14
N MET A 532 20.43 -16.81 -4.86
CA MET A 532 21.63 -15.99 -4.60
C MET A 532 21.35 -14.51 -4.85
N ARG A 533 20.66 -14.18 -5.94
CA ARG A 533 20.26 -12.81 -6.26
C ARG A 533 19.36 -12.22 -5.17
N GLN A 534 18.38 -13.00 -4.66
CA GLN A 534 17.53 -12.58 -3.54
C GLN A 534 18.34 -12.41 -2.26
N ALA A 535 19.27 -13.32 -1.95
CA ALA A 535 20.16 -13.20 -0.81
C ALA A 535 20.93 -11.86 -0.86
N TYR A 536 21.53 -11.51 -1.99
CA TYR A 536 22.24 -10.22 -2.12
C TYR A 536 21.34 -9.00 -1.93
N LEU A 537 20.08 -9.05 -2.39
CA LEU A 537 19.13 -7.98 -2.10
C LEU A 537 18.79 -7.90 -0.60
N ASN A 538 18.70 -9.05 0.08
CA ASN A 538 18.54 -9.10 1.54
C ASN A 538 19.75 -8.47 2.25
N LEU A 539 20.97 -8.80 1.82
CA LEU A 539 22.21 -8.23 2.33
C LEU A 539 22.23 -6.69 2.17
N ALA A 540 21.88 -6.17 0.99
CA ALA A 540 21.78 -4.73 0.74
C ALA A 540 20.76 -4.00 1.63
N ASN A 541 19.85 -4.74 2.25
CA ASN A 541 18.80 -4.23 3.12
C ASN A 541 19.05 -4.54 4.60
N GLY A 542 20.27 -4.99 4.95
CA GLY A 542 20.67 -5.29 6.32
C GLY A 542 20.02 -6.55 6.90
N MET A 543 19.64 -7.48 6.04
CA MET A 543 19.04 -8.77 6.43
C MET A 543 20.10 -9.86 6.32
N ASP A 544 21.17 -9.69 7.08
CA ASP A 544 22.35 -10.56 7.05
C ASP A 544 22.00 -12.00 7.41
N ALA A 545 21.12 -12.21 8.40
CA ALA A 545 20.65 -13.54 8.78
C ALA A 545 19.96 -14.27 7.62
N GLU A 546 19.01 -13.62 6.95
CA GLU A 546 18.36 -14.18 5.76
C GLU A 546 19.34 -14.40 4.59
N PHE A 547 20.38 -13.57 4.46
CA PHE A 547 21.44 -13.82 3.49
C PHE A 547 22.17 -15.13 3.79
N TYR A 548 22.66 -15.34 5.01
CA TYR A 548 23.41 -16.55 5.35
C TYR A 548 22.56 -17.82 5.25
N GLU A 549 21.31 -17.78 5.71
CA GLU A 549 20.38 -18.93 5.61
C GLU A 549 20.07 -19.29 4.15
N ALA A 550 19.92 -18.29 3.28
CA ALA A 550 19.76 -18.53 1.86
C ALA A 550 21.01 -19.18 1.25
N ILE A 551 22.21 -18.71 1.63
CA ILE A 551 23.47 -19.31 1.17
C ILE A 551 23.61 -20.77 1.64
N GLU A 552 23.26 -21.09 2.89
CA GLU A 552 23.25 -22.48 3.39
C GLU A 552 22.22 -23.36 2.65
N SER A 553 21.04 -22.83 2.36
CA SER A 553 20.04 -23.54 1.58
C SER A 553 20.52 -23.83 0.14
N ILE A 554 21.23 -22.89 -0.47
CA ILE A 554 21.80 -23.05 -1.81
C ILE A 554 22.95 -24.07 -1.80
N LYS A 555 23.81 -24.06 -0.78
CA LYS A 555 24.84 -25.10 -0.56
C LYS A 555 24.20 -26.48 -0.53
N TYR A 556 23.15 -26.64 0.27
CA TYR A 556 22.45 -27.92 0.38
C TYR A 556 21.88 -28.36 -0.99
N LEU A 557 21.18 -27.48 -1.71
CA LEU A 557 20.65 -27.82 -3.04
C LEU A 557 21.74 -28.21 -4.04
N HIS A 558 22.84 -27.47 -4.06
CA HIS A 558 24.01 -27.76 -4.90
C HIS A 558 24.55 -29.16 -4.62
N GLU A 559 24.77 -29.48 -3.34
CA GLU A 559 25.27 -30.80 -2.92
C GLU A 559 24.31 -31.94 -3.26
N GLN A 560 23.00 -31.75 -3.05
CA GLN A 560 22.01 -32.80 -3.34
C GLN A 560 21.94 -33.09 -4.84
N TYR A 561 21.98 -32.06 -5.67
CA TYR A 561 22.01 -32.23 -7.12
C TYR A 561 23.31 -32.89 -7.57
N GLU A 562 24.46 -32.45 -7.08
CA GLU A 562 25.75 -33.08 -7.43
C GLU A 562 25.79 -34.57 -7.06
N LYS A 563 25.24 -34.95 -5.89
CA LYS A 563 25.09 -36.36 -5.48
C LYS A 563 24.20 -37.14 -6.46
N SER A 564 23.12 -36.54 -6.96
CA SER A 564 22.27 -37.22 -7.94
C SER A 564 22.95 -37.40 -9.30
N GLN A 565 24.02 -36.65 -9.59
CA GLN A 565 24.81 -36.75 -10.82
C GLN A 565 26.11 -37.57 -10.66
N GLU A 566 26.32 -38.31 -9.56
CA GLU A 566 27.54 -39.10 -9.33
C GLU A 566 27.86 -40.12 -10.45
N GLY A 567 26.86 -40.51 -11.25
CA GLY A 567 27.02 -41.37 -12.43
C GLY A 567 27.45 -40.66 -13.72
N ASP A 568 27.54 -39.33 -13.75
CA ASP A 568 27.97 -38.55 -14.92
C ASP A 568 29.49 -38.33 -14.96
N PHE A 569 30.21 -39.34 -15.44
CA PHE A 569 31.67 -39.30 -15.57
C PHE A 569 32.19 -38.30 -16.62
N ILE A 570 31.33 -37.82 -17.52
CA ILE A 570 31.69 -36.86 -18.56
C ILE A 570 31.51 -35.41 -18.04
N GLY A 571 30.73 -35.23 -16.98
CA GLY A 571 30.53 -33.95 -16.30
C GLY A 571 29.67 -32.95 -17.07
N ARG A 572 28.79 -33.44 -17.97
CA ARG A 572 27.92 -32.58 -18.79
C ARG A 572 26.68 -32.09 -18.07
N GLN A 573 26.27 -32.78 -17.01
CA GLN A 573 25.11 -32.48 -16.16
C GLN A 573 25.53 -31.97 -14.78
N ARG A 574 26.82 -31.74 -14.54
CA ARG A 574 27.32 -31.26 -13.24
C ARG A 574 27.27 -29.73 -13.13
N LEU A 575 27.01 -29.25 -11.92
CA LEU A 575 27.07 -27.85 -11.57
C LEU A 575 28.53 -27.36 -11.49
N PRO A 576 28.81 -26.09 -11.82
CA PRO A 576 30.08 -25.46 -11.49
C PRO A 576 30.33 -25.49 -9.96
N PRO A 577 31.60 -25.34 -9.52
CA PRO A 577 31.91 -25.14 -8.11
C PRO A 577 31.06 -24.01 -7.52
N LEU A 578 30.54 -24.20 -6.31
CA LEU A 578 29.59 -23.26 -5.72
C LEU A 578 30.13 -21.81 -5.67
N VAL A 579 31.40 -21.63 -5.34
CA VAL A 579 32.04 -20.30 -5.31
C VAL A 579 31.97 -19.57 -6.66
N ARG A 580 31.99 -20.31 -7.78
CA ARG A 580 31.84 -19.76 -9.12
C ARG A 580 30.40 -19.31 -9.39
N LEU A 581 29.42 -20.15 -9.05
CA LEU A 581 28.01 -19.77 -9.14
C LEU A 581 27.71 -18.52 -8.30
N TRP A 582 28.31 -18.44 -7.12
CA TRP A 582 28.15 -17.32 -6.20
C TRP A 582 28.76 -16.02 -6.75
N ALA A 583 29.96 -16.11 -7.33
CA ALA A 583 30.63 -14.99 -7.98
C ALA A 583 29.90 -14.53 -9.26
N GLU A 584 29.37 -15.46 -10.05
CA GLU A 584 28.53 -15.15 -11.22
C GLU A 584 27.28 -14.37 -10.82
N ALA A 585 26.58 -14.81 -9.76
CA ALA A 585 25.41 -14.12 -9.23
C ALA A 585 25.74 -12.71 -8.71
N LEU A 586 26.91 -12.54 -8.06
CA LEU A 586 27.39 -11.22 -7.63
C LEU A 586 27.62 -10.32 -8.83
N ALA A 587 28.42 -10.81 -9.79
CA ALA A 587 28.81 -10.07 -10.98
C ALA A 587 27.60 -9.60 -11.77
N ASP A 588 26.61 -10.49 -11.94
CA ASP A 588 25.38 -10.13 -12.65
C ASP A 588 24.56 -9.09 -11.93
N LEU A 589 24.42 -9.19 -10.61
CA LEU A 589 23.68 -8.21 -9.82
C LEU A 589 24.35 -6.84 -9.86
N VAL A 590 25.68 -6.77 -9.70
CA VAL A 590 26.39 -5.47 -9.74
C VAL A 590 26.50 -4.90 -11.15
N LEU A 591 26.38 -5.72 -12.19
CA LEU A 591 26.29 -5.25 -13.57
C LEU A 591 24.85 -4.97 -14.05
N ASP A 592 23.84 -5.29 -13.24
CA ASP A 592 22.44 -5.03 -13.55
C ASP A 592 22.13 -3.52 -13.47
N SER A 593 22.17 -2.84 -14.62
CA SER A 593 21.89 -1.40 -14.70
C SER A 593 20.45 -1.03 -14.36
N SER A 594 19.54 -2.01 -14.21
CA SER A 594 18.19 -1.74 -13.67
C SER A 594 18.22 -1.47 -12.15
N LEU A 595 19.29 -1.88 -11.46
CA LEU A 595 19.52 -1.60 -10.05
C LEU A 595 20.24 -0.27 -9.85
N PRO A 596 19.87 0.53 -8.85
CA PRO A 596 20.57 1.77 -8.52
C PRO A 596 22.04 1.50 -8.17
N LEU A 597 22.95 2.29 -8.74
CA LEU A 597 24.38 2.14 -8.51
C LEU A 597 24.78 2.15 -7.02
N PRO A 598 24.20 3.00 -6.14
CA PRO A 598 24.47 2.93 -4.70
C PRO A 598 24.05 1.61 -4.05
N LEU A 599 22.99 0.95 -4.55
CA LEU A 599 22.56 -0.35 -4.06
C LEU A 599 23.55 -1.44 -4.45
N ARG A 600 24.00 -1.43 -5.71
CA ARG A 600 25.01 -2.37 -6.21
C ARG A 600 26.35 -2.23 -5.49
N SER A 601 26.77 -0.99 -5.24
CA SER A 601 27.93 -0.68 -4.41
C SER A 601 27.78 -1.21 -2.98
N ALA A 602 26.61 -1.03 -2.35
CA ALA A 602 26.36 -1.56 -1.01
C ALA A 602 26.50 -3.09 -0.96
N VAL A 603 25.94 -3.83 -1.94
CA VAL A 603 26.12 -5.29 -2.02
C VAL A 603 27.61 -5.65 -2.10
N TRP A 604 28.36 -5.01 -3.00
CA TRP A 604 29.78 -5.30 -3.18
C TRP A 604 30.62 -5.06 -1.92
N ILE A 605 30.32 -3.99 -1.19
CA ILE A 605 30.99 -3.63 0.06
C ILE A 605 30.64 -4.64 1.15
N LEU A 606 29.36 -5.01 1.29
CA LEU A 606 28.91 -5.96 2.32
C LEU A 606 29.41 -7.39 2.04
N GLU A 607 29.59 -7.76 0.77
CA GLU A 607 30.15 -9.05 0.37
C GLU A 607 31.66 -9.20 0.66
N ALA A 608 32.27 -8.22 1.33
CA ALA A 608 33.66 -8.30 1.74
C ALA A 608 34.01 -9.50 2.63
N GLN A 609 33.01 -10.06 3.33
CA GLN A 609 33.19 -11.24 4.16
C GLN A 609 33.51 -12.50 3.37
N HIS A 610 33.11 -12.57 2.09
CA HIS A 610 33.42 -13.69 1.19
C HIS A 610 34.38 -13.21 0.11
N ASN A 611 35.60 -12.85 0.53
CA ASN A 611 36.56 -12.19 -0.35
C ASN A 611 36.88 -13.00 -1.62
N GLU A 612 36.89 -14.33 -1.55
CA GLU A 612 37.10 -15.19 -2.73
C GLU A 612 36.01 -14.99 -3.80
N VAL A 613 34.75 -14.79 -3.41
CA VAL A 613 33.62 -14.53 -4.33
C VAL A 613 33.83 -13.22 -5.10
N ARG A 614 34.31 -12.18 -4.40
CA ARG A 614 34.65 -10.90 -5.02
C ARG A 614 35.90 -11.03 -5.92
N GLN A 615 36.91 -11.79 -5.50
CA GLN A 615 38.09 -12.05 -6.31
C GLN A 615 37.72 -12.75 -7.63
N TRP A 616 36.79 -13.70 -7.61
CA TRP A 616 36.31 -14.39 -8.80
C TRP A 616 35.54 -13.51 -9.79
N SER A 617 35.06 -12.33 -9.37
CA SER A 617 34.18 -11.46 -10.18
C SER A 617 34.78 -10.09 -10.51
N TYR A 618 35.80 -9.62 -9.78
CA TYR A 618 36.26 -8.23 -9.83
C TYR A 618 36.71 -7.78 -11.23
N ASP A 619 37.55 -8.58 -11.90
CA ASP A 619 38.10 -8.20 -13.20
C ASP A 619 37.03 -8.16 -14.32
N ASP A 620 35.94 -8.91 -14.16
CA ASP A 620 34.80 -8.91 -15.09
C ASP A 620 33.92 -7.67 -14.95
N ILE A 621 33.79 -7.15 -13.72
CA ILE A 621 32.86 -6.05 -13.41
C ILE A 621 33.53 -4.68 -13.48
N ALA A 622 34.81 -4.58 -13.11
CA ALA A 622 35.48 -3.31 -12.87
C ALA A 622 35.48 -2.36 -14.08
N PRO A 623 35.75 -2.81 -15.33
CA PRO A 623 35.76 -1.92 -16.49
C PRO A 623 34.40 -1.25 -16.74
N ALA A 624 33.31 -2.01 -16.62
CA ALA A 624 31.96 -1.50 -16.85
C ALA A 624 31.52 -0.54 -15.74
N LEU A 625 31.82 -0.88 -14.48
CA LEU A 625 31.45 -0.10 -13.31
C LEU A 625 32.26 1.19 -13.17
N MET A 626 33.54 1.18 -13.55
CA MET A 626 34.37 2.39 -13.54
C MET A 626 33.80 3.46 -14.49
N ALA A 627 33.46 3.06 -15.72
CA ALA A 627 32.84 3.96 -16.70
C ALA A 627 31.46 4.45 -16.25
N GLU A 628 30.72 3.63 -15.50
CA GLU A 628 29.42 4.04 -14.93
C GLU A 628 29.57 5.00 -13.75
N CYS A 629 30.49 4.73 -12.82
CA CYS A 629 30.77 5.61 -11.69
C CYS A 629 31.22 7.00 -12.15
N GLU A 630 32.03 7.08 -13.21
CA GLU A 630 32.45 8.36 -13.80
C GLU A 630 31.25 9.18 -14.30
N ARG A 631 30.29 8.54 -14.98
CA ARG A 631 29.06 9.20 -15.46
C ARG A 631 28.16 9.68 -14.33
N GLU A 632 28.05 8.89 -13.27
CA GLU A 632 27.18 9.16 -12.12
C GLU A 632 27.85 10.00 -11.02
N GLY A 633 29.11 10.38 -11.18
CA GLY A 633 29.86 11.18 -10.20
C GLY A 633 30.16 10.45 -8.89
N LEU A 634 30.33 9.12 -8.92
CA LEU A 634 30.77 8.31 -7.78
C LEU A 634 32.27 8.02 -7.83
N VAL A 635 32.91 7.94 -6.66
CA VAL A 635 34.31 7.51 -6.53
C VAL A 635 34.38 5.98 -6.66
N PHE A 636 34.87 5.48 -7.80
CA PHE A 636 34.88 4.05 -8.12
C PHE A 636 35.57 3.20 -7.04
N GLU A 637 36.74 3.61 -6.55
CA GLU A 637 37.53 2.85 -5.58
C GLU A 637 36.84 2.75 -4.21
N LYS A 638 35.94 3.70 -3.90
CA LYS A 638 35.11 3.64 -2.70
C LYS A 638 33.84 2.82 -2.92
N ALA A 639 33.25 2.93 -4.11
CA ALA A 639 32.02 2.24 -4.45
C ALA A 639 32.23 0.74 -4.67
N PHE A 640 33.36 0.37 -5.29
CA PHE A 640 33.73 -1.00 -5.64
C PHE A 640 35.21 -1.27 -5.31
N PRO A 641 35.58 -1.31 -4.02
CA PRO A 641 36.97 -1.54 -3.60
C PRO A 641 37.51 -2.87 -4.15
N VAL A 642 38.80 -2.86 -4.51
CA VAL A 642 39.55 -4.05 -4.93
C VAL A 642 39.50 -5.11 -3.82
N PRO A 643 39.22 -6.39 -4.12
CA PRO A 643 39.28 -7.47 -3.14
C PRO A 643 40.69 -7.61 -2.54
N GLU A 644 40.76 -8.01 -1.27
CA GLU A 644 42.05 -8.23 -0.59
C GLU A 644 42.83 -9.35 -1.31
N GLY A 645 44.14 -9.20 -1.50
CA GLY A 645 44.99 -10.25 -2.10
C GLY A 645 44.76 -10.54 -3.60
N MET A 646 44.08 -9.64 -4.33
CA MET A 646 43.72 -9.86 -5.75
C MET A 646 44.91 -10.19 -6.67
N GLU A 647 46.09 -9.59 -6.44
CA GLU A 647 47.28 -9.88 -7.26
C GLU A 647 47.76 -11.33 -7.11
N ALA A 648 47.79 -11.85 -5.87
CA ALA A 648 48.14 -13.24 -5.60
C ALA A 648 47.08 -14.19 -6.19
N PHE A 649 45.81 -13.81 -6.11
CA PHE A 649 44.71 -14.58 -6.68
C PHE A 649 44.79 -14.69 -8.21
N ARG A 650 45.12 -13.59 -8.91
CA ARG A 650 45.36 -13.58 -10.37
C ARG A 650 46.52 -14.50 -10.75
N ALA A 651 47.61 -14.49 -9.98
CA ALA A 651 48.76 -15.36 -10.21
C ALA A 651 48.41 -16.85 -10.07
N ALA A 652 47.51 -17.20 -9.14
CA ALA A 652 47.01 -18.57 -8.96
C ALA A 652 45.98 -19.00 -10.02
N ASN A 653 45.30 -18.05 -10.67
CA ASN A 653 44.19 -18.29 -11.60
C ASN A 653 44.40 -17.61 -12.98
N PRO A 654 45.44 -18.00 -13.75
CA PRO A 654 45.85 -17.30 -14.98
C PRO A 654 44.79 -17.33 -16.10
N ARG A 655 43.84 -18.27 -16.07
CA ARG A 655 42.72 -18.33 -17.03
C ARG A 655 41.78 -17.11 -16.95
N MET A 656 41.82 -16.36 -15.84
CA MET A 656 41.07 -15.11 -15.68
C MET A 656 41.77 -13.87 -16.26
N ALA A 657 43.03 -13.99 -16.70
CA ALA A 657 43.75 -12.89 -17.34
C ALA A 657 43.28 -12.58 -18.77
N GLN A 658 42.20 -13.22 -19.25
CA GLN A 658 41.59 -13.04 -20.57
C GLN A 658 40.12 -12.58 -20.44
N PRO A 659 39.88 -11.32 -20.01
CA PRO A 659 38.53 -10.82 -19.68
C PRO A 659 37.52 -10.85 -20.85
N ASP A 660 37.99 -10.88 -22.10
CA ASP A 660 37.12 -10.93 -23.28
C ASP A 660 36.37 -12.26 -23.44
N ASP A 661 36.92 -13.38 -22.93
CA ASP A 661 36.27 -14.69 -23.07
C ASP A 661 35.24 -14.92 -21.97
N ALA A 662 35.52 -14.49 -20.73
CA ALA A 662 34.56 -14.50 -19.62
C ALA A 662 33.33 -13.61 -19.91
N ARG A 663 33.56 -12.43 -20.51
CA ARG A 663 32.47 -11.55 -20.96
C ARG A 663 31.59 -12.22 -22.02
N LYS A 664 32.17 -12.91 -23.01
CA LYS A 664 31.41 -13.63 -24.05
C LYS A 664 30.60 -14.79 -23.47
N GLU A 665 31.17 -15.55 -22.52
CA GLU A 665 30.46 -16.63 -21.83
C GLU A 665 29.26 -16.10 -21.02
N ARG A 666 29.44 -14.96 -20.32
CA ARG A 666 28.35 -14.26 -19.63
C ARG A 666 27.25 -13.80 -20.60
N GLU A 667 27.62 -13.15 -21.71
CA GLU A 667 26.66 -12.68 -22.72
C GLU A 667 25.87 -13.84 -23.36
N GLN A 668 26.51 -14.99 -23.63
CA GLN A 668 25.83 -16.18 -24.14
C GLN A 668 24.85 -16.76 -23.12
N ARG A 669 25.23 -16.78 -21.83
CA ARG A 669 24.38 -17.26 -20.74
C ARG A 669 23.15 -16.40 -20.53
N LEU A 670 23.30 -15.07 -20.52
CA LEU A 670 22.16 -14.15 -20.35
C LEU A 670 21.15 -14.33 -21.51
N ARG A 671 21.62 -14.48 -22.75
CA ARG A 671 20.76 -14.81 -23.89
C ARG A 671 20.05 -16.17 -23.74
N GLY A 672 20.73 -17.16 -23.16
CA GLY A 672 20.15 -18.46 -22.85
C GLY A 672 19.07 -18.40 -21.75
N GLN A 673 19.20 -17.51 -20.78
CA GLN A 673 18.20 -17.27 -19.73
C GLN A 673 16.97 -16.53 -20.27
N GLU A 674 17.16 -15.55 -21.18
CA GLU A 674 16.06 -14.85 -21.87
C GLU A 674 15.21 -15.77 -22.75
N GLY A 675 15.81 -16.81 -23.36
CA GLY A 675 15.10 -17.78 -24.20
C GLY A 675 14.22 -18.80 -23.45
N VAL A 676 14.40 -18.94 -22.14
CA VAL A 676 13.61 -19.85 -21.27
C VAL A 676 12.60 -19.06 -20.41
N LEU A 677 12.84 -17.77 -20.19
CA LEU A 677 11.97 -16.87 -19.45
C LEU A 677 11.00 -16.13 -20.38
N GLY A 678 10.02 -16.85 -20.90
CA GLY A 678 8.77 -16.20 -21.33
C GLY A 678 8.13 -15.47 -20.11
N PRO A 679 7.48 -14.30 -20.26
CA PRO A 679 6.94 -13.49 -19.16
C PRO A 679 5.85 -14.14 -18.27
N GLY A 680 5.58 -15.45 -18.40
CA GLY A 680 4.41 -16.11 -17.84
C GLY A 680 4.65 -17.19 -16.78
N GLN A 681 5.87 -17.67 -16.54
CA GLN A 681 6.03 -18.91 -15.74
C GLN A 681 6.39 -18.74 -14.26
N LEU A 682 6.63 -17.52 -13.79
CA LEU A 682 6.72 -17.19 -12.36
C LEU A 682 5.52 -16.37 -11.84
N ARG A 683 4.50 -16.14 -12.69
CA ARG A 683 3.32 -15.34 -12.35
C ARG A 683 2.04 -16.15 -12.12
N ASP A 684 1.99 -17.41 -12.57
CA ASP A 684 0.80 -18.28 -12.47
C ASP A 684 1.09 -19.57 -11.69
N ARG A 685 1.55 -19.45 -10.43
CA ARG A 685 1.27 -20.43 -9.36
C ARG A 685 1.08 -19.73 -8.02
#